data_AF-A0A316MH06-F1
#
_entry.id   AF-A0A316MH06-F1
#
_cell.length_a   1.000
_cell.length_b   1.000
_cell.length_c   1.000
_cell.angle_alpha   90.00
_cell.angle_beta   90.00
_cell.angle_gamma   90.00
#
_symmetry.space_group_name_H-M   'P 1'
#
loop_
_entity.id
_entity.type
_entity.pdbx_description
1 polymer ?
#
loop_
_entity_poly.entity_id
_entity_poly.type
_entity_poly.pdbx_seq_one_letter_code
_entity_poly.pdbx_strand_id
1 'polypeptide(L)'
;MQGVLPRAEADAPAELRGARPSARSVAGRVILGIATLGISEGIRALVRHARAGEAPGPRVAGEHLPPAPPRADAFNRGLADGLGKETLPAAHQAAVSEALADLRARFGADILPEGMTLKTLPGRLALLEGVKDALRTAAEEVSPQALRALIVEKGTPLMANRVLEARIGACCGEIGYAGAKPALIRQSLLRDSPELSAALSACADRAAVDARLEAFMPRIADDVRLRHAVADAQARAQESAVSGLAQATGLSEALVRQQTDFTKLENSFVYLAADVLKGENPARGDDLVAAFRNIADRFVNQKAQLFASVDRLGLSPRLADDWKSKALSERTLDKGDMFTSFHAVGSGVDARSLLEALNAPAGEFGDREILGLMESLGAKVASALHAHYGPEAWAELGGDGQGDARFYAAQAMLDVVPGLSDALAARPDLVDRLMNMLSADAGKGMELSGSSSENLLEQGVHLMNSALCAQSMLLGLPRPAEHNESLAASLGRAEMPPAHALALDHAVADMRARFGADCLPVGDSAMALNGWNSGERSAVSSLLARDIRASATPVTSGDLAALFEARAHDAAANGAFRGLLGEMARRMGLNVDADGLSSVSYALRQRHPELADAIAGAGDRAAVAALLDSLPEAGVLLRVENDIQTAWNQGMADIYAGMAAATGLGEEEIRARLDLREVDQSGRFGYLRKDIHDQCGRRETGPDAMPSTEQIRGGYQSIVDRFLAGKRGLYASIDELGLSPELAADWKNEVLTSSTLKKAGFLRSCAAVAERMAPSGLRNGLSETELGTDELFGLFRSVGAQLDERAHEVFSAQEFSDMGSDELSAVNRFAREAFLDRNPDIADAMRGQPERMRTLFARGETQLTEIQHSMSRVRHDSPEMAALQAEYASVSSAMSIISTVVRMEE
;
A
#
# COMPACT_ATOMS: atom_id res chain seq x y z
N MET A 1 -30.90 26.33 -70.79
CA MET A 1 -31.72 25.28 -70.15
C MET A 1 -31.99 25.75 -68.72
N GLN A 2 -33.27 25.91 -68.38
CA GLN A 2 -33.73 26.22 -67.02
C GLN A 2 -33.36 25.03 -66.12
N GLY A 3 -32.47 25.25 -65.15
CA GLY A 3 -32.17 24.32 -64.07
C GLY A 3 -32.84 24.82 -62.81
N VAL A 4 -33.77 24.02 -62.28
CA VAL A 4 -34.54 24.28 -61.07
C VAL A 4 -33.60 24.32 -59.87
N LEU A 5 -33.58 25.44 -59.13
CA LEU A 5 -32.95 25.53 -57.81
C LEU A 5 -33.75 24.64 -56.83
N PRO A 6 -33.10 23.85 -55.96
CA PRO A 6 -33.78 23.06 -54.94
C PRO A 6 -34.57 23.97 -53.99
N ARG A 7 -35.81 23.56 -53.68
CA ARG A 7 -36.80 24.35 -52.90
C ARG A 7 -36.34 24.74 -51.49
N ALA A 8 -35.28 24.14 -50.96
CA ALA A 8 -34.76 24.39 -49.61
C ALA A 8 -34.10 25.77 -49.41
N GLU A 9 -33.73 26.50 -50.48
CA GLU A 9 -33.11 27.85 -50.36
C GLU A 9 -34.13 29.01 -50.26
N ALA A 10 -35.42 28.73 -50.47
CA ALA A 10 -36.45 29.77 -50.56
C ALA A 10 -36.84 30.37 -49.20
N ASP A 11 -36.71 29.62 -48.09
CA ASP A 11 -37.28 29.97 -46.77
C ASP A 11 -36.26 30.42 -45.71
N ALA A 12 -34.99 30.64 -46.06
CA ALA A 12 -34.04 31.35 -45.19
C ALA A 12 -34.25 32.87 -45.27
N PRO A 13 -34.13 33.64 -44.15
CA PRO A 13 -34.13 35.10 -44.18
C PRO A 13 -33.13 35.60 -45.24
N ALA A 14 -33.52 36.61 -46.03
CA ALA A 14 -32.75 37.06 -47.20
C ALA A 14 -31.29 37.45 -46.87
N GLU A 15 -31.03 37.80 -45.62
CA GLU A 15 -29.73 38.20 -45.05
C GLU A 15 -28.73 37.03 -44.92
N LEU A 16 -29.18 35.78 -44.96
CA LEU A 16 -28.39 34.58 -44.65
C LEU A 16 -28.10 33.66 -45.84
N ARG A 17 -28.55 34.01 -47.05
CA ARG A 17 -28.28 33.23 -48.26
C ARG A 17 -26.79 33.32 -48.61
N GLY A 18 -26.01 32.35 -48.16
CA GLY A 18 -24.56 32.23 -48.43
C GLY A 18 -23.63 32.70 -47.30
N ALA A 19 -24.12 32.82 -46.05
CA ALA A 19 -23.29 33.24 -44.91
C ALA A 19 -22.14 32.25 -44.62
N ARG A 20 -20.92 32.77 -44.41
CA ARG A 20 -19.73 32.01 -44.01
C ARG A 20 -19.34 32.40 -42.57
N PRO A 21 -18.88 31.46 -41.72
CA PRO A 21 -18.37 31.74 -40.38
C PRO A 21 -17.24 32.78 -40.36
N SER A 22 -17.12 33.52 -39.26
CA SER A 22 -16.07 34.53 -39.10
C SER A 22 -14.69 33.86 -38.90
N ALA A 23 -13.62 34.41 -39.46
CA ALA A 23 -12.28 33.81 -39.45
C ALA A 23 -11.69 33.55 -38.04
N ARG A 24 -12.24 34.16 -36.97
CA ARG A 24 -11.83 33.93 -35.57
C ARG A 24 -12.58 32.76 -34.90
N SER A 25 -13.85 32.51 -35.23
CA SER A 25 -14.61 31.34 -34.68
C SER A 25 -14.09 30.02 -35.26
N VAL A 26 -13.59 30.12 -36.47
CA VAL A 26 -12.96 29.10 -37.29
C VAL A 26 -11.69 28.51 -36.67
N ALA A 27 -10.82 29.33 -36.06
CA ALA A 27 -9.61 28.85 -35.37
C ALA A 27 -9.92 28.15 -34.03
N GLY A 28 -10.94 28.61 -33.28
CA GLY A 28 -11.35 28.03 -32.00
C GLY A 28 -12.02 26.65 -32.13
N ARG A 29 -12.82 26.43 -33.17
CA ARG A 29 -13.49 25.13 -33.42
C ARG A 29 -12.55 24.03 -33.91
N VAL A 30 -11.43 24.38 -34.54
CA VAL A 30 -10.41 23.43 -35.01
C VAL A 30 -9.60 22.84 -33.85
N ILE A 31 -9.31 23.64 -32.81
CA ILE A 31 -8.65 23.15 -31.59
C ILE A 31 -9.61 22.24 -30.78
N LEU A 32 -10.92 22.56 -30.78
CA LEU A 32 -11.96 21.79 -30.10
C LEU A 32 -12.11 20.37 -30.68
N GLY A 33 -12.04 20.21 -32.00
CA GLY A 33 -12.14 18.89 -32.67
C GLY A 33 -10.98 17.94 -32.39
N ILE A 34 -9.85 18.45 -31.89
CA ILE A 34 -8.66 17.66 -31.52
C ILE A 34 -8.75 17.14 -30.07
N ALA A 35 -9.51 17.83 -29.20
CA ALA A 35 -9.63 17.46 -27.79
C ALA A 35 -10.86 16.55 -27.47
N THR A 36 -11.93 16.61 -28.27
CA THR A 36 -13.15 15.83 -28.02
C THR A 36 -13.16 14.42 -28.62
N LEU A 37 -12.26 14.09 -29.56
CA LEU A 37 -12.14 12.76 -30.20
C LEU A 37 -10.87 12.02 -29.76
N GLY A 38 -10.81 11.66 -28.47
CA GLY A 38 -9.63 11.16 -27.77
C GLY A 38 -8.83 10.03 -28.45
N ILE A 39 -7.52 10.24 -28.54
CA ILE A 39 -6.50 9.24 -28.89
C ILE A 39 -6.30 8.26 -27.71
N SER A 40 -7.22 7.30 -27.51
CA SER A 40 -6.98 6.25 -26.48
C SER A 40 -7.52 4.84 -26.74
N GLU A 41 -8.17 4.56 -27.88
CA GLU A 41 -8.69 3.20 -28.18
C GLU A 41 -7.76 2.32 -29.04
N GLY A 42 -6.84 2.91 -29.80
CA GLY A 42 -5.91 2.18 -30.69
C GLY A 42 -4.88 1.28 -29.99
N ILE A 43 -4.68 1.41 -28.68
CA ILE A 43 -3.72 0.60 -27.90
C ILE A 43 -4.39 -0.63 -27.25
N ARG A 44 -5.73 -0.62 -27.04
CA ARG A 44 -6.45 -1.75 -26.44
C ARG A 44 -6.78 -2.88 -27.44
N ALA A 45 -6.81 -2.58 -28.74
CA ALA A 45 -6.97 -3.58 -29.80
C ALA A 45 -5.70 -4.45 -30.01
N LEU A 46 -4.53 -3.98 -29.59
CA LEU A 46 -3.25 -4.69 -29.74
C LEU A 46 -2.96 -5.74 -28.64
N VAL A 47 -3.73 -5.74 -27.54
CA VAL A 47 -3.49 -6.65 -26.39
C VAL A 47 -4.46 -7.85 -26.34
N ARG A 48 -5.52 -7.88 -27.16
CA ARG A 48 -6.44 -9.03 -27.23
C ARG A 48 -6.12 -10.07 -28.30
N HIS A 49 -5.15 -9.82 -29.17
CA HIS A 49 -4.79 -10.75 -30.25
C HIS A 49 -3.67 -11.76 -29.92
N ALA A 50 -3.19 -11.83 -28.67
CA ALA A 50 -2.02 -12.63 -28.28
C ALA A 50 -2.29 -13.92 -27.46
N ARG A 51 -3.53 -14.45 -27.42
CA ARG A 51 -3.78 -15.79 -26.82
C ARG A 51 -4.80 -16.60 -27.62
N ALA A 52 -4.31 -17.24 -28.67
CA ALA A 52 -4.92 -18.42 -29.28
C ALA A 52 -3.91 -19.57 -29.19
N GLY A 53 -4.35 -20.71 -28.66
CA GLY A 53 -3.60 -21.97 -28.62
C GLY A 53 -4.58 -23.14 -28.67
N GLU A 54 -4.56 -23.87 -29.78
CA GLU A 54 -5.29 -25.11 -30.13
C GLU A 54 -4.81 -26.30 -29.26
N ALA A 55 -5.34 -27.53 -29.18
CA ALA A 55 -6.24 -28.41 -29.96
C ALA A 55 -6.60 -29.65 -29.03
N PRO A 56 -7.07 -30.86 -29.46
CA PRO A 56 -7.77 -31.34 -30.66
C PRO A 56 -9.02 -32.24 -30.38
N GLY A 57 -9.67 -32.72 -31.46
CA GLY A 57 -11.02 -33.32 -31.52
C GLY A 57 -11.23 -34.82 -31.18
N PRO A 58 -12.44 -35.37 -31.47
CA PRO A 58 -12.97 -36.59 -30.86
C PRO A 58 -12.60 -37.88 -31.61
N ARG A 59 -12.60 -39.02 -30.91
CA ARG A 59 -12.47 -40.36 -31.51
C ARG A 59 -13.65 -41.28 -31.15
N VAL A 60 -13.82 -42.26 -32.05
CA VAL A 60 -15.03 -43.02 -32.44
C VAL A 60 -15.33 -44.22 -31.52
N ALA A 61 -16.59 -44.69 -31.59
CA ALA A 61 -17.17 -45.87 -30.94
C ALA A 61 -16.57 -47.23 -31.38
N GLY A 62 -16.69 -48.23 -30.51
CA GLY A 62 -16.38 -49.64 -30.78
C GLY A 62 -17.26 -50.59 -29.96
N GLU A 63 -17.78 -51.61 -30.64
CA GLU A 63 -18.82 -52.57 -30.26
C GLU A 63 -18.36 -53.78 -29.42
N HIS A 64 -19.32 -54.30 -28.62
CA HIS A 64 -19.63 -55.71 -28.26
C HIS A 64 -18.62 -56.62 -27.53
N LEU A 65 -19.04 -57.14 -26.34
CA LEU A 65 -18.92 -58.53 -25.80
C LEU A 65 -19.45 -58.58 -24.33
N PRO A 66 -19.72 -59.76 -23.70
CA PRO A 66 -20.94 -60.59 -23.56
C PRO A 66 -21.68 -60.40 -22.18
N PRO A 67 -22.80 -61.12 -21.87
CA PRO A 67 -23.80 -60.69 -20.85
C PRO A 67 -23.61 -61.22 -19.41
N ALA A 68 -23.77 -60.28 -18.43
CA ALA A 68 -24.27 -60.28 -17.03
C ALA A 68 -23.98 -61.45 -16.02
N PRO A 69 -24.02 -61.23 -14.68
CA PRO A 69 -24.32 -60.02 -13.85
C PRO A 69 -23.15 -59.65 -12.88
N PRO A 70 -23.06 -58.44 -12.24
CA PRO A 70 -24.13 -57.73 -11.52
C PRO A 70 -24.26 -56.28 -12.01
N ARG A 71 -25.46 -55.87 -12.40
CA ARG A 71 -25.73 -54.43 -12.59
C ARG A 71 -25.49 -53.66 -11.27
N ALA A 72 -25.65 -54.32 -10.11
CA ALA A 72 -25.35 -53.80 -8.78
C ALA A 72 -23.93 -53.23 -8.60
N ASP A 73 -22.87 -54.00 -8.82
CA ASP A 73 -21.51 -53.52 -8.49
C ASP A 73 -21.06 -52.35 -9.38
N ALA A 74 -21.46 -52.36 -10.66
CA ALA A 74 -21.13 -51.28 -11.59
C ALA A 74 -21.97 -50.03 -11.29
N PHE A 75 -23.25 -50.21 -10.99
CA PHE A 75 -24.16 -49.14 -10.59
C PHE A 75 -23.74 -48.50 -9.26
N ASN A 76 -23.48 -49.31 -8.23
CA ASN A 76 -23.05 -48.85 -6.91
C ASN A 76 -21.68 -48.18 -6.94
N ARG A 77 -20.72 -48.67 -7.76
CA ARG A 77 -19.45 -47.95 -8.01
C ARG A 77 -19.68 -46.63 -8.72
N GLY A 78 -20.56 -46.58 -9.72
CA GLY A 78 -20.97 -45.35 -10.38
C GLY A 78 -21.61 -44.33 -9.43
N LEU A 79 -22.45 -44.78 -8.50
CA LEU A 79 -23.01 -43.95 -7.43
C LEU A 79 -21.91 -43.45 -6.48
N ALA A 80 -21.00 -44.33 -6.04
CA ALA A 80 -19.89 -43.98 -5.15
C ALA A 80 -18.96 -42.91 -5.76
N ASP A 81 -18.63 -43.04 -7.05
CA ASP A 81 -17.79 -42.06 -7.76
C ASP A 81 -18.54 -40.75 -8.06
N GLY A 82 -19.86 -40.82 -8.25
CA GLY A 82 -20.74 -39.68 -8.51
C GLY A 82 -21.06 -38.80 -7.30
N LEU A 83 -21.03 -39.35 -6.07
CA LEU A 83 -21.35 -38.63 -4.82
C LEU A 83 -20.53 -37.35 -4.59
N GLY A 84 -19.28 -37.29 -5.09
CA GLY A 84 -18.40 -36.13 -4.97
C GLY A 84 -18.38 -35.21 -6.20
N LYS A 85 -18.98 -35.63 -7.30
CA LYS A 85 -18.95 -34.94 -8.61
C LYS A 85 -20.31 -34.38 -9.03
N GLU A 86 -21.36 -34.57 -8.22
CA GLU A 86 -22.75 -34.17 -8.49
C GLU A 86 -23.33 -34.78 -9.78
N THR A 87 -22.82 -35.95 -10.18
CA THR A 87 -23.25 -36.69 -11.38
C THR A 87 -24.17 -37.86 -11.04
N LEU A 88 -24.93 -37.79 -9.94
CA LEU A 88 -25.84 -38.86 -9.53
C LEU A 88 -27.10 -38.89 -10.41
N PRO A 89 -27.73 -40.07 -10.61
CA PRO A 89 -29.06 -40.14 -11.20
C PRO A 89 -30.07 -39.27 -10.43
N ALA A 90 -31.03 -38.67 -11.13
CA ALA A 90 -31.96 -37.69 -10.54
C ALA A 90 -32.69 -38.19 -9.28
N ALA A 91 -33.10 -39.46 -9.25
CA ALA A 91 -33.75 -40.06 -8.08
C ALA A 91 -32.79 -40.20 -6.88
N HIS A 92 -31.52 -40.54 -7.12
CA HIS A 92 -30.49 -40.63 -6.09
C HIS A 92 -30.04 -39.25 -5.61
N GLN A 93 -29.98 -38.26 -6.51
CA GLN A 93 -29.71 -36.86 -6.15
C GLN A 93 -30.84 -36.27 -5.27
N ALA A 94 -32.10 -36.59 -5.58
CA ALA A 94 -33.24 -36.24 -4.73
C ALA A 94 -33.12 -36.92 -3.35
N ALA A 95 -32.76 -38.20 -3.30
CA ALA A 95 -32.54 -38.92 -2.05
C ALA A 95 -31.40 -38.34 -1.19
N VAL A 96 -30.31 -37.85 -1.80
CA VAL A 96 -29.27 -37.10 -1.07
C VAL A 96 -29.84 -35.81 -0.46
N SER A 97 -30.63 -35.07 -1.24
CA SER A 97 -31.24 -33.82 -0.79
C SER A 97 -32.23 -34.05 0.36
N GLU A 98 -33.04 -35.12 0.26
CA GLU A 98 -33.93 -35.58 1.33
C GLU A 98 -33.17 -36.05 2.57
N ALA A 99 -32.05 -36.77 2.41
CA ALA A 99 -31.22 -37.19 3.54
C ALA A 99 -30.63 -36.00 4.31
N LEU A 100 -30.17 -34.98 3.59
CA LEU A 100 -29.70 -33.73 4.20
C LEU A 100 -30.85 -32.95 4.85
N ALA A 101 -32.04 -32.96 4.25
CA ALA A 101 -33.23 -32.38 4.87
C ALA A 101 -33.62 -33.12 6.17
N ASP A 102 -33.54 -34.45 6.19
CA ASP A 102 -33.79 -35.26 7.39
C ASP A 102 -32.77 -34.96 8.49
N LEU A 103 -31.48 -34.88 8.15
CA LEU A 103 -30.44 -34.51 9.11
C LEU A 103 -30.65 -33.08 9.63
N ARG A 104 -31.04 -32.13 8.78
CA ARG A 104 -31.41 -30.76 9.18
C ARG A 104 -32.61 -30.75 10.11
N ALA A 105 -33.63 -31.55 9.83
CA ALA A 105 -34.81 -31.65 10.69
C ALA A 105 -34.46 -32.23 12.08
N ARG A 106 -33.52 -33.19 12.13
CA ARG A 106 -33.07 -33.82 13.39
C ARG A 106 -32.10 -32.97 14.20
N PHE A 107 -31.25 -32.18 13.55
CA PHE A 107 -30.13 -31.47 14.21
C PHE A 107 -30.20 -29.94 14.18
N GLY A 108 -31.07 -29.35 13.35
CA GLY A 108 -31.27 -27.92 13.23
C GLY A 108 -30.54 -27.28 12.03
N ALA A 109 -31.07 -26.15 11.56
CA ALA A 109 -30.53 -25.39 10.43
C ALA A 109 -29.24 -24.61 10.77
N ASP A 110 -28.97 -24.38 12.05
CA ASP A 110 -27.70 -23.82 12.56
C ASP A 110 -26.53 -24.81 12.43
N ILE A 111 -26.82 -26.12 12.53
CA ILE A 111 -25.83 -27.19 12.35
C ILE A 111 -25.67 -27.55 10.87
N LEU A 112 -26.78 -27.57 10.12
CA LEU A 112 -26.81 -27.85 8.69
C LEU A 112 -27.67 -26.81 7.94
N PRO A 113 -27.08 -25.69 7.47
CA PRO A 113 -27.81 -24.65 6.75
C PRO A 113 -28.55 -25.12 5.49
N GLU A 114 -29.55 -24.35 5.07
CA GLU A 114 -30.25 -24.56 3.79
C GLU A 114 -29.29 -24.36 2.59
N GLY A 115 -29.51 -25.12 1.51
CA GLY A 115 -28.65 -25.07 0.31
C GLY A 115 -27.30 -25.79 0.43
N MET A 116 -26.94 -26.33 1.60
CA MET A 116 -25.71 -27.11 1.77
C MET A 116 -25.78 -28.46 1.03
N THR A 117 -24.72 -28.80 0.29
CA THR A 117 -24.56 -30.09 -0.40
C THR A 117 -23.51 -30.96 0.30
N LEU A 118 -23.43 -32.25 -0.06
CA LEU A 118 -22.36 -33.15 0.43
C LEU A 118 -20.95 -32.62 0.11
N LYS A 119 -20.80 -31.80 -0.95
CA LYS A 119 -19.54 -31.18 -1.35
C LYS A 119 -19.17 -30.00 -0.46
N THR A 120 -20.15 -29.21 -0.01
CA THR A 120 -19.93 -28.02 0.82
C THR A 120 -19.98 -28.32 2.33
N LEU A 121 -20.33 -29.55 2.72
CA LEU A 121 -20.37 -29.98 4.11
C LEU A 121 -18.96 -29.97 4.75
N PRO A 122 -18.74 -29.28 5.87
CA PRO A 122 -17.46 -29.36 6.56
C PRO A 122 -17.33 -30.72 7.28
N GLY A 123 -16.17 -31.36 7.17
CA GLY A 123 -15.98 -32.75 7.60
C GLY A 123 -16.49 -33.82 6.62
N ARG A 124 -16.80 -33.42 5.37
CA ARG A 124 -17.33 -34.31 4.31
C ARG A 124 -16.52 -35.57 4.04
N LEU A 125 -15.20 -35.58 4.28
CA LEU A 125 -14.34 -36.70 3.89
C LEU A 125 -14.75 -38.00 4.60
N ALA A 126 -14.92 -37.96 5.93
CA ALA A 126 -15.32 -39.13 6.71
C ALA A 126 -16.73 -39.64 6.32
N LEU A 127 -17.67 -38.73 6.05
CA LEU A 127 -19.02 -39.08 5.58
C LEU A 127 -18.98 -39.70 4.18
N LEU A 128 -18.27 -39.06 3.25
CA LEU A 128 -18.16 -39.51 1.87
C LEU A 128 -17.44 -40.85 1.78
N GLU A 129 -16.36 -41.07 2.52
CA GLU A 129 -15.65 -42.35 2.58
C GLU A 129 -16.53 -43.44 3.16
N GLY A 130 -17.17 -43.20 4.31
CA GLY A 130 -18.06 -44.19 4.94
C GLY A 130 -19.27 -44.57 4.09
N VAL A 131 -19.83 -43.62 3.33
CA VAL A 131 -20.92 -43.88 2.38
C VAL A 131 -20.39 -44.59 1.13
N LYS A 132 -19.26 -44.16 0.55
CA LYS A 132 -18.65 -44.80 -0.62
C LYS A 132 -18.27 -46.24 -0.35
N ASP A 133 -17.69 -46.53 0.81
CA ASP A 133 -17.28 -47.88 1.17
C ASP A 133 -18.51 -48.78 1.33
N ALA A 134 -19.55 -48.31 2.03
CA ALA A 134 -20.80 -49.05 2.16
C ALA A 134 -21.48 -49.32 0.80
N LEU A 135 -21.47 -48.35 -0.13
CA LEU A 135 -21.96 -48.54 -1.50
C LEU A 135 -21.14 -49.59 -2.26
N ARG A 136 -19.81 -49.54 -2.17
CA ARG A 136 -18.90 -50.47 -2.84
C ARG A 136 -19.01 -51.90 -2.31
N THR A 137 -19.44 -52.06 -1.06
CA THR A 137 -19.63 -53.38 -0.42
C THR A 137 -21.05 -53.94 -0.56
N ALA A 138 -22.01 -53.18 -1.09
CA ALA A 138 -23.39 -53.61 -1.21
C ALA A 138 -23.57 -54.66 -2.32
N ALA A 139 -24.13 -55.82 -1.97
CA ALA A 139 -24.33 -56.96 -2.88
C ALA A 139 -25.48 -56.77 -3.89
N GLU A 140 -26.37 -55.80 -3.65
CA GLU A 140 -27.52 -55.47 -4.50
C GLU A 140 -27.47 -53.99 -4.94
N GLU A 141 -28.21 -53.64 -6.00
CA GLU A 141 -28.33 -52.25 -6.46
C GLU A 141 -28.90 -51.36 -5.35
N VAL A 142 -28.16 -50.33 -4.96
CA VAL A 142 -28.57 -49.43 -3.89
C VAL A 142 -29.70 -48.54 -4.41
N SER A 143 -30.90 -48.75 -3.88
CA SER A 143 -32.07 -47.92 -4.17
C SER A 143 -31.87 -46.49 -3.64
N PRO A 144 -32.60 -45.48 -4.18
CA PRO A 144 -32.62 -44.14 -3.61
C PRO A 144 -32.93 -44.13 -2.11
N GLN A 145 -33.87 -44.97 -1.65
CA GLN A 145 -34.21 -45.08 -0.23
C GLN A 145 -33.06 -45.66 0.61
N ALA A 146 -32.35 -46.66 0.10
CA ALA A 146 -31.18 -47.24 0.77
C ALA A 146 -30.01 -46.23 0.85
N LEU A 147 -29.78 -45.45 -0.21
CA LEU A 147 -28.79 -44.37 -0.20
C LEU A 147 -29.15 -43.27 0.82
N ARG A 148 -30.42 -42.85 0.88
CA ARG A 148 -30.92 -41.90 1.88
C ARG A 148 -30.68 -42.41 3.30
N ALA A 149 -31.06 -43.66 3.58
CA ALA A 149 -30.86 -44.29 4.88
C ALA A 149 -29.38 -44.34 5.27
N LEU A 150 -28.50 -44.69 4.33
CA LEU A 150 -27.06 -44.76 4.54
C LEU A 150 -26.43 -43.39 4.84
N ILE A 151 -26.83 -42.34 4.12
CA ILE A 151 -26.36 -40.97 4.38
C ILE A 151 -26.85 -40.49 5.75
N VAL A 152 -28.09 -40.79 6.13
CA VAL A 152 -28.61 -40.47 7.46
C VAL A 152 -27.84 -41.23 8.53
N GLU A 153 -27.60 -42.54 8.35
CA GLU A 153 -26.84 -43.38 9.30
C GLU A 153 -25.42 -42.85 9.53
N LYS A 154 -24.66 -42.63 8.46
CA LYS A 154 -23.27 -42.14 8.55
C LYS A 154 -23.18 -40.66 8.91
N GLY A 155 -24.19 -39.86 8.55
CA GLY A 155 -24.26 -38.43 8.82
C GLY A 155 -24.64 -38.09 10.25
N THR A 156 -25.45 -38.92 10.91
CA THR A 156 -25.90 -38.74 12.30
C THR A 156 -24.74 -38.51 13.29
N PRO A 157 -23.70 -39.37 13.38
CA PRO A 157 -22.58 -39.13 14.31
C PRO A 157 -21.73 -37.91 13.93
N LEU A 158 -21.66 -37.55 12.65
CA LEU A 158 -21.02 -36.31 12.22
C LEU A 158 -21.78 -35.08 12.70
N MET A 159 -23.13 -35.09 12.63
CA MET A 159 -23.96 -34.01 13.13
C MET A 159 -23.89 -33.91 14.66
N ALA A 160 -23.87 -35.02 15.38
CA ALA A 160 -23.66 -35.03 16.83
C ALA A 160 -22.33 -34.36 17.24
N ASN A 161 -21.24 -34.66 16.50
CA ASN A 161 -19.95 -33.99 16.69
C ASN A 161 -20.00 -32.48 16.40
N ARG A 162 -20.81 -32.06 15.42
CA ARG A 162 -21.03 -30.64 15.09
C ARG A 162 -21.80 -29.90 16.18
N VAL A 163 -22.78 -30.56 16.80
CA VAL A 163 -23.49 -30.01 17.97
C VAL A 163 -22.50 -29.81 19.12
N LEU A 164 -21.62 -30.79 19.40
CA LEU A 164 -20.54 -30.61 20.38
C LEU A 164 -19.62 -29.43 20.03
N GLU A 165 -19.22 -29.30 18.76
CA GLU A 165 -18.40 -28.16 18.29
C GLU A 165 -19.08 -26.82 18.53
N ALA A 166 -20.38 -26.72 18.22
CA ALA A 166 -21.20 -25.54 18.47
C ALA A 166 -21.33 -25.23 19.96
N ARG A 167 -21.50 -26.25 20.81
CA ARG A 167 -21.55 -26.10 22.27
C ARG A 167 -20.22 -25.65 22.86
N ILE A 168 -19.10 -26.18 22.38
CA ILE A 168 -17.76 -25.70 22.73
C ILE A 168 -17.61 -24.25 22.29
N GLY A 169 -18.05 -23.90 21.08
CA GLY A 169 -18.04 -22.52 20.57
C GLY A 169 -18.83 -21.56 21.46
N ALA A 170 -20.03 -21.95 21.88
CA ALA A 170 -20.84 -21.18 22.83
C ALA A 170 -20.14 -21.02 24.18
N CYS A 171 -19.57 -22.10 24.74
CA CYS A 171 -18.81 -22.08 25.98
C CYS A 171 -17.57 -21.16 25.89
N CYS A 172 -16.83 -21.21 24.79
CA CYS A 172 -15.73 -20.29 24.52
C CYS A 172 -16.21 -18.83 24.49
N GLY A 173 -17.38 -18.56 23.87
CA GLY A 173 -18.00 -17.24 23.83
C GLY A 173 -18.40 -16.73 25.21
N GLU A 174 -19.00 -17.56 26.05
CA GLU A 174 -19.37 -17.24 27.43
C GLU A 174 -18.14 -16.94 28.31
N ILE A 175 -17.04 -17.66 28.08
CA ILE A 175 -15.77 -17.49 28.83
C ILE A 175 -14.94 -16.32 28.28
N GLY A 176 -15.23 -15.82 27.07
CA GLY A 176 -14.48 -14.75 26.42
C GLY A 176 -13.22 -15.19 25.68
N TYR A 177 -13.10 -16.46 25.29
CA TYR A 177 -11.91 -17.00 24.63
C TYR A 177 -11.85 -16.62 23.13
N ALA A 178 -11.43 -15.38 22.84
CA ALA A 178 -11.52 -14.70 21.54
C ALA A 178 -10.67 -15.28 20.38
N GLY A 179 -9.91 -16.35 20.60
CA GLY A 179 -9.09 -17.03 19.58
C GLY A 179 -9.28 -18.55 19.54
N ALA A 180 -10.31 -19.06 20.22
CA ALA A 180 -10.56 -20.49 20.32
C ALA A 180 -10.76 -21.13 18.93
N LYS A 181 -10.27 -22.36 18.77
CA LYS A 181 -10.57 -23.22 17.61
C LYS A 181 -11.43 -24.39 18.09
N PRO A 182 -12.78 -24.26 18.15
CA PRO A 182 -13.66 -25.27 18.71
C PRO A 182 -13.47 -26.66 18.11
N ALA A 183 -13.17 -26.74 16.80
CA ALA A 183 -12.89 -28.01 16.12
C ALA A 183 -11.64 -28.75 16.67
N LEU A 184 -10.57 -28.02 17.03
CA LEU A 184 -9.36 -28.62 17.61
C LEU A 184 -9.59 -29.03 19.07
N ILE A 185 -10.32 -28.22 19.83
CA ILE A 185 -10.72 -28.53 21.20
C ILE A 185 -11.57 -29.80 21.21
N ARG A 186 -12.57 -29.88 20.33
CA ARG A 186 -13.40 -31.08 20.11
C ARG A 186 -12.53 -32.30 19.82
N GLN A 187 -11.55 -32.19 18.91
CA GLN A 187 -10.70 -33.31 18.54
C GLN A 187 -9.88 -33.83 19.72
N SER A 188 -9.28 -32.93 20.52
CA SER A 188 -8.56 -33.31 21.75
C SER A 188 -9.51 -33.96 22.74
N LEU A 189 -10.64 -33.32 23.05
CA LEU A 189 -11.63 -33.83 24.00
C LEU A 189 -12.13 -35.23 23.63
N LEU A 190 -12.46 -35.49 22.36
CA LEU A 190 -12.94 -36.81 21.93
C LEU A 190 -11.85 -37.87 21.98
N ARG A 191 -10.58 -37.49 21.74
CA ARG A 191 -9.44 -38.40 21.89
C ARG A 191 -9.18 -38.73 23.36
N ASP A 192 -9.30 -37.73 24.22
CA ASP A 192 -8.95 -37.83 25.64
C ASP A 192 -10.14 -38.34 26.49
N SER A 193 -11.35 -38.40 25.92
CA SER A 193 -12.59 -38.92 26.53
C SER A 193 -13.33 -39.89 25.60
N PRO A 194 -12.88 -41.15 25.47
CA PRO A 194 -13.53 -42.14 24.62
C PRO A 194 -14.98 -42.42 25.04
N GLU A 195 -15.34 -42.27 26.32
CA GLU A 195 -16.73 -42.38 26.76
C GLU A 195 -17.66 -41.33 26.13
N LEU A 196 -17.20 -40.09 25.95
CA LEU A 196 -17.96 -39.01 25.33
C LEU A 196 -18.15 -39.30 23.83
N SER A 197 -17.10 -39.76 23.15
CA SER A 197 -17.15 -40.15 21.75
C SER A 197 -18.16 -41.28 21.51
N ALA A 198 -18.16 -42.31 22.38
CA ALA A 198 -19.13 -43.40 22.30
C ALA A 198 -20.57 -42.91 22.56
N ALA A 199 -20.77 -42.06 23.57
CA ALA A 199 -22.08 -41.51 23.93
C ALA A 199 -22.70 -40.66 22.80
N LEU A 200 -21.89 -39.80 22.16
CA LEU A 200 -22.35 -38.96 21.05
C LEU A 200 -22.69 -39.77 19.80
N SER A 201 -21.91 -40.82 19.53
CA SER A 201 -22.14 -41.71 18.36
C SER A 201 -23.47 -42.46 18.45
N ALA A 202 -24.04 -42.61 19.65
CA ALA A 202 -25.32 -43.29 19.89
C ALA A 202 -26.55 -42.35 19.84
N CYS A 203 -26.36 -41.04 19.63
CA CYS A 203 -27.46 -40.07 19.64
C CYS A 203 -28.11 -39.94 18.26
N ALA A 204 -29.44 -40.04 18.20
CA ALA A 204 -30.20 -40.02 16.93
C ALA A 204 -30.61 -38.62 16.45
N ASP A 205 -30.65 -37.64 17.36
CA ASP A 205 -31.11 -36.27 17.12
C ASP A 205 -30.44 -35.27 18.09
N ARG A 206 -30.68 -33.97 17.89
CA ARG A 206 -30.12 -32.90 18.73
C ARG A 206 -30.55 -32.99 20.18
N ALA A 207 -31.82 -33.32 20.47
CA ALA A 207 -32.31 -33.38 21.85
C ALA A 207 -31.56 -34.46 22.65
N ALA A 208 -31.30 -35.62 22.03
CA ALA A 208 -30.48 -36.66 22.61
C ALA A 208 -29.02 -36.22 22.82
N VAL A 209 -28.42 -35.49 21.85
CA VAL A 209 -27.07 -34.95 22.00
C VAL A 209 -27.01 -33.93 23.13
N ASP A 210 -27.92 -32.97 23.17
CA ASP A 210 -27.96 -31.93 24.20
C ASP A 210 -28.13 -32.53 25.59
N ALA A 211 -29.05 -33.47 25.77
CA ALA A 211 -29.24 -34.18 27.06
C ALA A 211 -28.00 -34.97 27.49
N ARG A 212 -27.24 -35.54 26.55
CA ARG A 212 -25.97 -36.20 26.86
C ARG A 212 -24.90 -35.19 27.22
N LEU A 213 -24.79 -34.10 26.45
CA LEU A 213 -23.80 -33.06 26.68
C LEU A 213 -24.01 -32.38 28.03
N GLU A 214 -25.24 -32.18 28.52
CA GLU A 214 -25.50 -31.61 29.85
C GLU A 214 -24.70 -32.28 30.97
N ALA A 215 -24.55 -33.61 30.94
CA ALA A 215 -23.76 -34.35 31.92
C ALA A 215 -22.24 -34.13 31.78
N PHE A 216 -21.76 -33.82 30.57
CA PHE A 216 -20.35 -33.57 30.28
C PHE A 216 -19.99 -32.08 30.29
N MET A 217 -20.96 -31.17 30.25
CA MET A 217 -20.73 -29.73 30.16
C MET A 217 -19.82 -29.18 31.27
N PRO A 218 -19.92 -29.60 32.55
CA PRO A 218 -18.98 -29.14 33.58
C PRO A 218 -17.51 -29.47 33.23
N ARG A 219 -17.24 -30.71 32.78
CA ARG A 219 -15.91 -31.15 32.37
C ARG A 219 -15.41 -30.41 31.12
N ILE A 220 -16.29 -30.23 30.13
CA ILE A 220 -15.98 -29.48 28.90
C ILE A 220 -15.67 -28.03 29.24
N ALA A 221 -16.47 -27.39 30.09
CA ALA A 221 -16.25 -26.01 30.52
C ALA A 221 -14.92 -25.87 31.28
N ASP A 222 -14.57 -26.82 32.13
CA ASP A 222 -13.30 -26.81 32.86
C ASP A 222 -12.08 -27.01 31.93
N ASP A 223 -12.16 -27.89 30.93
CA ASP A 223 -11.11 -28.04 29.90
C ASP A 223 -10.97 -26.75 29.05
N VAL A 224 -12.08 -26.15 28.64
CA VAL A 224 -12.07 -24.88 27.89
C VAL A 224 -11.46 -23.74 28.73
N ARG A 225 -11.84 -23.63 30.02
CA ARG A 225 -11.24 -22.65 30.95
C ARG A 225 -9.75 -22.87 31.11
N LEU A 226 -9.30 -24.11 31.23
CA LEU A 226 -7.88 -24.44 31.34
C LEU A 226 -7.12 -24.03 30.07
N ARG A 227 -7.63 -24.38 28.89
CA ARG A 227 -7.02 -23.99 27.61
C ARG A 227 -6.96 -22.48 27.44
N HIS A 228 -8.01 -21.77 27.83
CA HIS A 228 -8.01 -20.31 27.84
C HIS A 228 -6.95 -19.76 28.79
N ALA A 229 -6.89 -20.26 30.03
CA ALA A 229 -5.88 -19.84 31.00
C ALA A 229 -4.44 -20.11 30.55
N VAL A 230 -4.19 -21.23 29.87
CA VAL A 230 -2.88 -21.55 29.26
C VAL A 230 -2.55 -20.58 28.15
N ALA A 231 -3.48 -20.33 27.21
CA ALA A 231 -3.27 -19.39 26.12
C ALA A 231 -3.01 -17.96 26.62
N ASP A 232 -3.78 -17.52 27.62
CA ASP A 232 -3.62 -16.21 28.26
C ASP A 232 -2.29 -16.08 29.00
N ALA A 233 -1.90 -17.10 29.78
CA ALA A 233 -0.63 -17.12 30.49
C ALA A 233 0.55 -17.09 29.52
N GLN A 234 0.47 -17.86 28.43
CA GLN A 234 1.47 -17.89 27.37
C GLN A 234 1.60 -16.51 26.70
N ALA A 235 0.48 -15.90 26.29
CA ALA A 235 0.48 -14.59 25.65
C ALA A 235 1.07 -13.51 26.58
N ARG A 236 0.66 -13.47 27.84
CA ARG A 236 1.20 -12.54 28.84
C ARG A 236 2.70 -12.73 29.07
N ALA A 237 3.17 -13.97 29.12
CA ALA A 237 4.58 -14.27 29.30
C ALA A 237 5.41 -13.89 28.06
N GLN A 238 4.89 -14.08 26.85
CA GLN A 238 5.53 -13.62 25.62
C GLN A 238 5.65 -12.09 25.56
N GLU A 239 4.58 -11.38 25.90
CA GLU A 239 4.57 -9.91 26.00
C GLU A 239 5.56 -9.40 27.07
N SER A 240 5.61 -10.10 28.23
CA SER A 240 6.58 -9.80 29.29
C SER A 240 8.02 -10.03 28.82
N ALA A 241 8.26 -11.07 28.02
CA ALA A 241 9.58 -11.37 27.47
C ALA A 241 10.06 -10.26 26.52
N VAL A 242 9.17 -9.78 25.64
CA VAL A 242 9.47 -8.65 24.75
C VAL A 242 9.78 -7.39 25.55
N SER A 243 8.92 -7.04 26.51
CA SER A 243 9.09 -5.85 27.36
C SER A 243 10.39 -5.93 28.17
N GLY A 244 10.69 -7.10 28.75
CA GLY A 244 11.89 -7.35 29.54
C GLY A 244 13.17 -7.25 28.72
N LEU A 245 13.18 -7.78 27.49
CA LEU A 245 14.31 -7.63 26.57
C LEU A 245 14.49 -6.19 26.10
N ALA A 246 13.41 -5.48 25.77
CA ALA A 246 13.46 -4.07 25.40
C ALA A 246 14.10 -3.23 26.52
N GLN A 247 13.66 -3.44 27.76
CA GLN A 247 14.24 -2.78 28.92
C GLN A 247 15.72 -3.14 29.13
N ALA A 248 16.08 -4.41 28.99
CA ALA A 248 17.44 -4.86 29.27
C ALA A 248 18.46 -4.46 28.18
N THR A 249 18.01 -4.30 26.94
CA THR A 249 18.88 -3.98 25.78
C THR A 249 18.84 -2.49 25.41
N GLY A 250 17.82 -1.75 25.83
CA GLY A 250 17.56 -0.38 25.40
C GLY A 250 16.87 -0.28 24.03
N LEU A 251 16.59 -1.41 23.36
CA LEU A 251 15.89 -1.45 22.09
C LEU A 251 14.38 -1.23 22.27
N SER A 252 13.71 -0.75 21.22
CA SER A 252 12.25 -0.69 21.22
C SER A 252 11.62 -2.08 21.18
N GLU A 253 10.42 -2.24 21.74
CA GLU A 253 9.69 -3.53 21.70
C GLU A 253 9.46 -4.02 20.27
N ALA A 254 9.25 -3.10 19.32
CA ALA A 254 9.08 -3.44 17.92
C ALA A 254 10.32 -4.12 17.32
N LEU A 255 11.51 -3.58 17.62
CA LEU A 255 12.78 -4.17 17.19
C LEU A 255 13.02 -5.53 17.87
N VAL A 256 12.76 -5.63 19.18
CA VAL A 256 12.91 -6.88 19.93
C VAL A 256 12.06 -8.01 19.31
N ARG A 257 10.81 -7.74 18.94
CA ARG A 257 9.91 -8.73 18.33
C ARG A 257 10.43 -9.29 17.01
N GLN A 258 11.10 -8.46 16.22
CA GLN A 258 11.55 -8.86 14.90
C GLN A 258 12.94 -9.51 14.91
N GLN A 259 13.82 -9.02 15.77
CA GLN A 259 15.24 -9.38 15.74
C GLN A 259 15.59 -10.53 16.68
N THR A 260 14.74 -10.80 17.66
CA THR A 260 14.95 -11.90 18.59
C THR A 260 14.33 -13.17 18.04
N ASP A 261 15.10 -14.26 17.99
CA ASP A 261 14.54 -15.58 17.72
C ASP A 261 13.83 -16.12 18.97
N PHE A 262 12.49 -16.05 18.96
CA PHE A 262 11.64 -16.57 20.04
C PHE A 262 11.36 -18.07 19.94
N THR A 263 11.84 -18.78 18.91
CA THR A 263 11.52 -20.20 18.67
C THR A 263 11.81 -21.06 19.90
N LYS A 264 12.92 -20.80 20.62
CA LYS A 264 13.26 -21.56 21.83
C LYS A 264 12.28 -21.30 22.98
N LEU A 265 11.84 -20.05 23.15
CA LEU A 265 10.82 -19.67 24.12
C LEU A 265 9.49 -20.33 23.78
N GLU A 266 9.07 -20.25 22.52
CA GLU A 266 7.83 -20.83 22.02
C GLU A 266 7.81 -22.35 22.17
N ASN A 267 8.92 -23.04 21.84
CA ASN A 267 9.03 -24.48 22.06
C ASN A 267 8.88 -24.83 23.55
N SER A 268 9.52 -24.07 24.44
CA SER A 268 9.42 -24.28 25.89
C SER A 268 7.98 -24.07 26.40
N PHE A 269 7.27 -23.10 25.84
CA PHE A 269 5.85 -22.88 26.11
C PHE A 269 4.97 -24.03 25.60
N VAL A 270 5.25 -24.57 24.41
CA VAL A 270 4.51 -25.72 23.86
C VAL A 270 4.67 -26.96 24.75
N TYR A 271 5.88 -27.24 25.24
CA TYR A 271 6.11 -28.35 26.17
C TYR A 271 5.34 -28.16 27.48
N LEU A 272 5.46 -26.98 28.11
CA LEU A 272 4.73 -26.69 29.35
C LEU A 272 3.21 -26.78 29.15
N ALA A 273 2.68 -26.22 28.06
CA ALA A 273 1.26 -26.29 27.73
C ALA A 273 0.79 -27.75 27.57
N ALA A 274 1.57 -28.59 26.89
CA ALA A 274 1.25 -30.01 26.72
C ALA A 274 1.19 -30.74 28.08
N ASP A 275 2.16 -30.51 28.97
CA ASP A 275 2.21 -31.16 30.29
C ASP A 275 1.03 -30.72 31.18
N VAL A 276 0.68 -29.43 31.14
CA VAL A 276 -0.47 -28.88 31.87
C VAL A 276 -1.80 -29.45 31.38
N LEU A 277 -1.97 -29.57 30.06
CA LEU A 277 -3.20 -30.10 29.44
C LEU A 277 -3.35 -31.62 29.61
N LYS A 278 -2.25 -32.37 29.65
CA LYS A 278 -2.27 -33.80 29.97
C LYS A 278 -2.43 -34.09 31.47
N GLY A 279 -2.28 -33.08 32.32
CA GLY A 279 -2.30 -33.23 33.78
C GLY A 279 -0.99 -33.77 34.37
N GLU A 280 0.07 -33.86 33.58
CA GLU A 280 1.43 -34.19 34.05
C GLU A 280 1.99 -33.04 34.90
N ASN A 281 1.57 -31.81 34.62
CA ASN A 281 1.81 -30.63 35.45
C ASN A 281 0.49 -30.09 36.06
N PRO A 282 0.36 -30.06 37.41
CA PRO A 282 -0.88 -29.64 38.07
C PRO A 282 -1.08 -28.11 38.16
N ALA A 283 -0.19 -27.29 37.57
CA ALA A 283 -0.26 -25.83 37.68
C ALA A 283 -1.61 -25.26 37.20
N ARG A 284 -2.20 -24.37 38.02
CA ARG A 284 -3.49 -23.68 37.76
C ARG A 284 -3.42 -22.26 38.31
N GLY A 285 -4.29 -21.37 37.80
CA GLY A 285 -4.40 -20.00 38.30
C GLY A 285 -3.05 -19.27 38.29
N ASP A 286 -2.67 -18.69 39.44
CA ASP A 286 -1.42 -17.94 39.58
C ASP A 286 -0.17 -18.80 39.39
N ASP A 287 -0.20 -20.08 39.77
CA ASP A 287 0.92 -21.00 39.57
C ASP A 287 1.18 -21.27 38.08
N LEU A 288 0.12 -21.30 37.27
CA LEU A 288 0.23 -21.43 35.82
C LEU A 288 0.88 -20.19 35.20
N VAL A 289 0.42 -19.00 35.61
CA VAL A 289 0.99 -17.73 35.16
C VAL A 289 2.46 -17.62 35.57
N ALA A 290 2.81 -18.02 36.79
CA ALA A 290 4.18 -18.04 37.29
C ALA A 290 5.06 -19.03 36.51
N ALA A 291 4.54 -20.21 36.14
CA ALA A 291 5.30 -21.19 35.37
C ALA A 291 5.71 -20.66 33.99
N PHE A 292 4.78 -20.07 33.24
CA PHE A 292 5.08 -19.44 31.96
C PHE A 292 6.01 -18.23 32.11
N ARG A 293 5.79 -17.38 33.13
CA ARG A 293 6.65 -16.23 33.42
C ARG A 293 8.08 -16.66 33.74
N ASN A 294 8.28 -17.69 34.55
CA ASN A 294 9.62 -18.19 34.89
C ASN A 294 10.43 -18.65 33.66
N ILE A 295 9.76 -19.23 32.67
CA ILE A 295 10.39 -19.61 31.40
C ILE A 295 10.78 -18.34 30.61
N ALA A 296 9.86 -17.37 30.51
CA ALA A 296 10.13 -16.08 29.87
C ALA A 296 11.28 -15.34 30.55
N ASP A 297 11.26 -15.16 31.87
CA ASP A 297 12.29 -14.46 32.62
C ASP A 297 13.67 -15.11 32.46
N ARG A 298 13.73 -16.45 32.42
CA ARG A 298 14.99 -17.16 32.14
C ARG A 298 15.51 -16.85 30.75
N PHE A 299 14.65 -16.88 29.73
CA PHE A 299 15.01 -16.53 28.36
C PHE A 299 15.51 -15.09 28.25
N VAL A 300 14.77 -14.13 28.84
CA VAL A 300 15.17 -12.71 28.89
C VAL A 300 16.53 -12.56 29.54
N ASN A 301 16.73 -13.15 30.73
CA ASN A 301 17.99 -13.06 31.46
C ASN A 301 19.17 -13.62 30.65
N GLN A 302 19.00 -14.76 29.99
CA GLN A 302 20.06 -15.37 29.17
C GLN A 302 20.45 -14.47 27.99
N LYS A 303 19.46 -13.98 27.25
CA LYS A 303 19.67 -13.12 26.07
C LYS A 303 20.23 -11.74 26.46
N ALA A 304 19.71 -11.15 27.53
CA ALA A 304 20.21 -9.88 28.06
C ALA A 304 21.66 -9.99 28.56
N GLN A 305 22.01 -11.09 29.26
CA GLN A 305 23.39 -11.32 29.71
C GLN A 305 24.35 -11.46 28.53
N LEU A 306 23.97 -12.21 27.49
CA LEU A 306 24.77 -12.31 26.27
C LEU A 306 24.98 -10.94 25.63
N PHE A 307 23.91 -10.19 25.40
CA PHE A 307 23.96 -8.86 24.79
C PHE A 307 24.86 -7.90 25.57
N ALA A 308 24.69 -7.83 26.89
CA ALA A 308 25.47 -6.95 27.77
C ALA A 308 26.92 -7.43 27.99
N SER A 309 27.20 -8.72 27.81
CA SER A 309 28.56 -9.25 27.99
C SER A 309 29.54 -8.68 26.96
N VAL A 310 29.07 -8.42 25.74
CA VAL A 310 29.87 -7.95 24.61
C VAL A 310 30.64 -6.67 24.95
N ASP A 311 30.01 -5.73 25.66
CA ASP A 311 30.60 -4.44 26.03
C ASP A 311 31.83 -4.57 26.95
N ARG A 312 32.01 -5.73 27.60
CA ARG A 312 33.11 -5.98 28.55
C ARG A 312 34.25 -6.79 27.96
N LEU A 313 34.10 -7.29 26.73
CA LEU A 313 35.07 -8.19 26.10
C LEU A 313 36.23 -7.44 25.44
N GLY A 314 36.08 -6.13 25.17
CA GLY A 314 37.11 -5.35 24.50
C GLY A 314 37.27 -5.69 23.01
N LEU A 315 36.22 -6.22 22.38
CA LEU A 315 36.18 -6.49 20.94
C LEU A 315 36.30 -5.19 20.13
N SER A 316 36.77 -5.30 18.89
CA SER A 316 36.67 -4.20 17.94
C SER A 316 35.20 -3.79 17.75
N PRO A 317 34.92 -2.49 17.48
CA PRO A 317 33.54 -2.00 17.39
C PRO A 317 32.68 -2.78 16.38
N ARG A 318 33.26 -3.15 15.23
CA ARG A 318 32.59 -3.96 14.20
C ARG A 318 32.15 -5.32 14.77
N LEU A 319 33.05 -6.01 15.46
CA LEU A 319 32.76 -7.35 15.99
C LEU A 319 31.78 -7.28 17.17
N ALA A 320 31.87 -6.24 17.99
CA ALA A 320 30.91 -5.97 19.06
C ALA A 320 29.49 -5.78 18.51
N ASP A 321 29.31 -5.00 17.44
CA ASP A 321 28.01 -4.80 16.80
C ASP A 321 27.43 -6.12 16.27
N ASP A 322 28.27 -6.94 15.60
CA ASP A 322 27.87 -8.26 15.08
C ASP A 322 27.45 -9.21 16.20
N TRP A 323 28.25 -9.32 17.27
CA TRP A 323 27.95 -10.20 18.41
C TRP A 323 26.68 -9.76 19.15
N LYS A 324 26.42 -8.46 19.28
CA LYS A 324 25.15 -7.96 19.85
C LYS A 324 23.95 -8.35 19.01
N SER A 325 24.06 -8.30 17.68
CA SER A 325 23.03 -8.79 16.77
C SER A 325 22.78 -10.29 16.96
N LYS A 326 23.87 -11.08 16.97
CA LYS A 326 23.81 -12.53 17.16
C LYS A 326 23.28 -12.96 18.52
N ALA A 327 23.52 -12.18 19.57
CA ALA A 327 22.96 -12.44 20.90
C ALA A 327 21.44 -12.63 20.84
N LEU A 328 20.74 -11.81 20.05
CA LEU A 328 19.27 -11.83 19.91
C LEU A 328 18.80 -12.83 18.85
N SER A 329 19.46 -12.88 17.70
CA SER A 329 18.99 -13.65 16.54
C SER A 329 19.35 -15.14 16.58
N GLU A 330 20.43 -15.51 17.28
CA GLU A 330 20.97 -16.87 17.19
C GLU A 330 20.35 -17.79 18.27
N ARG A 331 19.74 -18.90 17.84
CA ARG A 331 19.01 -19.81 18.74
C ARG A 331 19.93 -20.62 19.66
N THR A 332 21.13 -20.93 19.17
CA THR A 332 22.13 -21.79 19.81
C THR A 332 22.91 -21.06 20.90
N LEU A 333 22.91 -19.73 20.89
CA LEU A 333 23.41 -18.89 21.98
C LEU A 333 22.40 -18.83 23.11
N ASP A 334 22.47 -19.81 24.01
CA ASP A 334 21.42 -20.09 24.98
C ASP A 334 21.84 -20.07 26.46
N LYS A 335 23.12 -19.84 26.74
CA LYS A 335 23.65 -19.58 28.08
C LYS A 335 24.24 -18.16 28.12
N GLY A 336 24.00 -17.45 29.22
CA GLY A 336 24.38 -16.05 29.39
C GLY A 336 25.88 -15.76 29.33
N ASP A 337 26.72 -16.78 29.53
CA ASP A 337 28.18 -16.69 29.63
C ASP A 337 28.92 -17.12 28.35
N MET A 338 28.22 -17.64 27.33
CA MET A 338 28.85 -18.24 26.15
C MET A 338 29.86 -17.31 25.45
N PHE A 339 29.50 -16.05 25.16
CA PHE A 339 30.45 -15.12 24.54
C PHE A 339 31.68 -14.84 25.40
N THR A 340 31.52 -14.78 26.72
CA THR A 340 32.66 -14.58 27.62
C THR A 340 33.59 -15.79 27.58
N SER A 341 33.04 -17.01 27.56
CA SER A 341 33.80 -18.25 27.46
C SER A 341 34.51 -18.38 26.10
N PHE A 342 33.80 -18.13 24.99
CA PHE A 342 34.36 -18.20 23.65
C PHE A 342 35.48 -17.17 23.46
N HIS A 343 35.26 -15.93 23.91
CA HIS A 343 36.28 -14.89 23.87
C HIS A 343 37.51 -15.25 24.70
N ALA A 344 37.33 -15.74 25.93
CA ALA A 344 38.44 -16.15 26.80
C ALA A 344 39.30 -17.26 26.18
N VAL A 345 38.68 -18.20 25.45
CA VAL A 345 39.40 -19.25 24.72
C VAL A 345 40.13 -18.71 23.51
N GLY A 346 39.44 -17.94 22.67
CA GLY A 346 39.98 -17.43 21.40
C GLY A 346 41.10 -16.40 21.56
N SER A 347 40.86 -15.40 22.42
CA SER A 347 41.78 -14.27 22.65
C SER A 347 43.15 -14.69 23.20
N GLY A 348 43.26 -15.88 23.80
CA GLY A 348 44.51 -16.42 24.31
C GLY A 348 45.43 -17.05 23.25
N VAL A 349 44.96 -17.20 22.01
CA VAL A 349 45.74 -17.83 20.92
C VAL A 349 46.45 -16.75 20.09
N ASP A 350 47.78 -16.76 20.08
CA ASP A 350 48.58 -15.80 19.30
C ASP A 350 48.59 -16.13 17.80
N ALA A 351 47.93 -15.28 17.01
CA ALA A 351 47.82 -15.40 15.56
C ALA A 351 48.73 -14.43 14.77
N ARG A 352 49.66 -13.71 15.43
CA ARG A 352 50.53 -12.72 14.76
C ARG A 352 51.35 -13.29 13.61
N SER A 353 51.79 -14.54 13.73
CA SER A 353 52.53 -15.24 12.65
C SER A 353 51.73 -15.36 11.36
N LEU A 354 50.40 -15.47 11.44
CA LEU A 354 49.54 -15.49 10.25
C LEU A 354 49.50 -14.11 9.59
N LEU A 355 49.40 -13.03 10.37
CA LEU A 355 49.45 -11.67 9.84
C LEU A 355 50.81 -11.37 9.18
N GLU A 356 51.90 -11.80 9.80
CA GLU A 356 53.26 -11.67 9.24
C GLU A 356 53.37 -12.39 7.89
N ALA A 357 52.90 -13.64 7.80
CA ALA A 357 52.91 -14.40 6.55
C ALA A 357 52.01 -13.77 5.47
N LEU A 358 50.85 -13.21 5.85
CA LEU A 358 50.00 -12.49 4.92
C LEU A 358 50.68 -11.21 4.42
N ASN A 359 51.35 -10.45 5.28
CA ASN A 359 51.99 -9.19 4.91
C ASN A 359 53.37 -9.35 4.23
N ALA A 360 53.89 -10.57 4.16
CA ALA A 360 55.15 -10.85 3.49
C ALA A 360 55.09 -10.53 1.97
N PRO A 361 56.24 -10.20 1.35
CA PRO A 361 56.40 -10.08 -0.09
C PRO A 361 55.78 -11.25 -0.88
N ALA A 362 55.22 -10.94 -2.04
CA ALA A 362 54.58 -11.94 -2.90
C ALA A 362 55.55 -13.08 -3.27
N GLY A 363 55.16 -14.32 -2.97
CA GLY A 363 55.94 -15.53 -3.24
C GLY A 363 56.82 -16.01 -2.09
N GLU A 364 56.88 -15.29 -0.96
CA GLU A 364 57.62 -15.74 0.24
C GLU A 364 56.89 -16.87 0.98
N PHE A 365 55.56 -16.79 1.07
CA PHE A 365 54.71 -17.86 1.60
C PHE A 365 53.73 -18.34 0.52
N GLY A 366 53.69 -19.63 0.26
CA GLY A 366 52.70 -20.28 -0.60
C GLY A 366 51.39 -20.62 0.12
N ASP A 367 50.33 -20.90 -0.63
CA ASP A 367 49.01 -21.25 -0.10
C ASP A 367 49.07 -22.41 0.92
N ARG A 368 49.94 -23.41 0.72
CA ARG A 368 50.08 -24.55 1.65
C ARG A 368 50.78 -24.16 2.96
N GLU A 369 51.67 -23.18 2.96
CA GLU A 369 52.33 -22.69 4.17
C GLU A 369 51.36 -21.84 5.00
N ILE A 370 50.60 -20.96 4.33
CA ILE A 370 49.51 -20.20 4.96
C ILE A 370 48.46 -21.15 5.55
N LEU A 371 48.06 -22.17 4.79
CA LEU A 371 47.16 -23.22 5.27
C LEU A 371 47.73 -23.92 6.52
N GLY A 372 49.00 -24.33 6.50
CA GLY A 372 49.64 -24.99 7.63
C GLY A 372 49.67 -24.13 8.90
N LEU A 373 49.85 -22.82 8.76
CA LEU A 373 49.72 -21.87 9.87
C LEU A 373 48.29 -21.83 10.41
N MET A 374 47.29 -21.77 9.51
CA MET A 374 45.88 -21.79 9.88
C MET A 374 45.46 -23.08 10.57
N GLU A 375 45.87 -24.25 10.07
CA GLU A 375 45.64 -25.55 10.70
C GLU A 375 46.33 -25.60 12.08
N SER A 376 47.55 -25.08 12.21
CA SER A 376 48.22 -25.00 13.51
C SER A 376 47.43 -24.15 14.51
N LEU A 377 46.92 -22.99 14.10
CA LEU A 377 46.06 -22.15 14.93
C LEU A 377 44.72 -22.85 15.23
N GLY A 378 44.13 -23.54 14.23
CA GLY A 378 42.89 -24.29 14.37
C GLY A 378 43.03 -25.40 15.41
N ALA A 379 44.14 -26.13 15.40
CA ALA A 379 44.45 -27.13 16.40
C ALA A 379 44.61 -26.55 17.81
N LYS A 380 45.22 -25.36 17.94
CA LYS A 380 45.34 -24.65 19.24
C LYS A 380 43.97 -24.22 19.77
N VAL A 381 43.12 -23.63 18.93
CA VAL A 381 41.75 -23.25 19.30
C VAL A 381 40.93 -24.48 19.69
N ALA A 382 40.99 -25.55 18.88
CA ALA A 382 40.31 -26.80 19.18
C ALA A 382 40.77 -27.37 20.53
N SER A 383 42.08 -27.44 20.78
CA SER A 383 42.63 -27.95 22.04
C SER A 383 42.19 -27.10 23.23
N ALA A 384 42.19 -25.77 23.10
CA ALA A 384 41.75 -24.87 24.15
C ALA A 384 40.24 -24.97 24.45
N LEU A 385 39.41 -25.14 23.42
CA LEU A 385 37.97 -25.39 23.58
C LEU A 385 37.70 -26.70 24.32
N HIS A 386 38.35 -27.80 23.92
CA HIS A 386 38.19 -29.09 24.60
C HIS A 386 38.72 -29.03 26.04
N ALA A 387 39.80 -28.28 26.31
CA ALA A 387 40.32 -28.09 27.67
C ALA A 387 39.38 -27.26 28.55
N HIS A 388 38.68 -26.27 27.98
CA HIS A 388 37.73 -25.43 28.71
C HIS A 388 36.45 -26.20 29.08
N TYR A 389 35.84 -26.91 28.13
CA TYR A 389 34.57 -27.59 28.36
C TYR A 389 34.72 -29.02 28.94
N GLY A 390 35.85 -29.70 28.67
CA GLY A 390 35.95 -31.13 28.92
C GLY A 390 35.02 -31.96 28.01
N PRO A 391 35.11 -33.30 28.05
CA PRO A 391 34.40 -34.16 27.09
C PRO A 391 32.87 -34.13 27.26
N GLU A 392 32.36 -34.12 28.49
CA GLU A 392 30.92 -34.14 28.78
C GLU A 392 30.25 -32.81 28.39
N ALA A 393 30.76 -31.67 28.86
CA ALA A 393 30.15 -30.38 28.53
C ALA A 393 30.33 -30.00 27.06
N TRP A 394 31.42 -30.46 26.42
CA TRP A 394 31.60 -30.32 24.97
C TRP A 394 30.54 -31.10 24.19
N ALA A 395 30.20 -32.32 24.62
CA ALA A 395 29.13 -33.10 24.01
C ALA A 395 27.75 -32.46 24.25
N GLU A 396 27.51 -31.88 25.42
CA GLU A 396 26.25 -31.19 25.76
C GLU A 396 25.98 -29.94 24.89
N LEU A 397 27.00 -29.29 24.35
CA LEU A 397 26.82 -28.17 23.40
C LEU A 397 26.10 -28.62 22.12
N GLY A 398 26.17 -29.91 21.77
CA GLY A 398 25.67 -30.43 20.50
C GLY A 398 26.44 -29.92 19.28
N GLY A 399 26.10 -30.41 18.08
CA GLY A 399 26.82 -30.08 16.85
C GLY A 399 26.83 -28.57 16.56
N ASP A 400 25.67 -27.93 16.66
CA ASP A 400 25.53 -26.49 16.36
C ASP A 400 26.27 -25.63 17.39
N GLY A 401 26.12 -25.91 18.70
CA GLY A 401 26.81 -25.16 19.76
C GLY A 401 28.33 -25.36 19.74
N GLN A 402 28.82 -26.53 19.34
CA GLN A 402 30.25 -26.73 19.07
C GLN A 402 30.70 -25.93 17.85
N GLY A 403 29.85 -25.77 16.83
CA GLY A 403 30.08 -24.90 15.69
C GLY A 403 30.28 -23.45 16.12
N ASP A 404 29.35 -22.92 16.91
CA ASP A 404 29.43 -21.57 17.48
C ASP A 404 30.69 -21.37 18.32
N ALA A 405 31.02 -22.33 19.18
CA ALA A 405 32.21 -22.26 20.02
C ALA A 405 33.49 -22.11 19.19
N ARG A 406 33.61 -22.85 18.07
CA ARG A 406 34.73 -22.73 17.13
C ARG A 406 34.70 -21.38 16.42
N PHE A 407 33.53 -20.95 15.95
CA PHE A 407 33.34 -19.71 15.21
C PHE A 407 33.69 -18.47 16.04
N TYR A 408 33.06 -18.28 17.20
CA TYR A 408 33.27 -17.11 18.04
C TYR A 408 34.67 -17.10 18.68
N ALA A 409 35.25 -18.25 19.01
CA ALA A 409 36.64 -18.32 19.47
C ALA A 409 37.62 -17.95 18.34
N ALA A 410 37.39 -18.40 17.11
CA ALA A 410 38.21 -18.01 15.97
C ALA A 410 38.09 -16.50 15.69
N GLN A 411 36.88 -15.93 15.73
CA GLN A 411 36.70 -14.48 15.59
C GLN A 411 37.44 -13.68 16.66
N ALA A 412 37.31 -14.06 17.94
CA ALA A 412 38.02 -13.41 19.04
C ALA A 412 39.55 -13.49 18.88
N MET A 413 40.08 -14.64 18.42
CA MET A 413 41.50 -14.79 18.13
C MET A 413 41.98 -13.82 17.04
N LEU A 414 41.20 -13.67 15.96
CA LEU A 414 41.56 -12.76 14.87
C LEU A 414 41.47 -11.29 15.30
N ASP A 415 40.47 -10.95 16.11
CA ASP A 415 40.19 -9.58 16.55
C ASP A 415 41.29 -9.01 17.47
N VAL A 416 41.92 -9.87 18.28
CA VAL A 416 43.06 -9.49 19.15
C VAL A 416 44.31 -9.10 18.37
N VAL A 417 44.41 -9.46 17.07
CA VAL A 417 45.52 -9.09 16.20
C VAL A 417 45.06 -8.02 15.20
N PRO A 418 45.31 -6.72 15.46
CA PRO A 418 44.83 -5.63 14.60
C PRO A 418 45.24 -5.81 13.13
N GLY A 419 44.27 -5.70 12.23
CA GLY A 419 44.47 -5.80 10.79
C GLY A 419 44.52 -7.23 10.24
N LEU A 420 44.46 -8.29 11.07
CA LEU A 420 44.48 -9.67 10.59
C LEU A 420 43.23 -10.04 9.80
N SER A 421 42.04 -9.75 10.33
CA SER A 421 40.79 -9.99 9.58
C SER A 421 40.73 -9.18 8.28
N ASP A 422 41.25 -7.95 8.28
CA ASP A 422 41.30 -7.09 7.09
C ASP A 422 42.29 -7.62 6.04
N ALA A 423 43.45 -8.12 6.47
CA ALA A 423 44.44 -8.72 5.58
C ALA A 423 43.90 -9.98 4.88
N LEU A 424 43.11 -10.79 5.60
CA LEU A 424 42.38 -11.93 5.01
C LEU A 424 41.28 -11.47 4.05
N ALA A 425 40.45 -10.50 4.46
CA ALA A 425 39.36 -9.97 3.66
C ALA A 425 39.82 -9.29 2.35
N ALA A 426 41.00 -8.67 2.37
CA ALA A 426 41.61 -8.05 1.18
C ALA A 426 42.04 -9.07 0.11
N ARG A 427 41.99 -10.38 0.39
CA ARG A 427 42.44 -11.45 -0.51
C ARG A 427 41.36 -12.54 -0.69
N PRO A 428 40.19 -12.21 -1.27
CA PRO A 428 39.08 -13.15 -1.40
C PRO A 428 39.45 -14.43 -2.17
N ASP A 429 40.24 -14.31 -3.24
CA ASP A 429 40.69 -15.48 -4.02
C ASP A 429 41.56 -16.44 -3.21
N LEU A 430 42.38 -15.92 -2.28
CA LEU A 430 43.17 -16.75 -1.38
C LEU A 430 42.26 -17.44 -0.36
N VAL A 431 41.31 -16.70 0.22
CA VAL A 431 40.33 -17.23 1.18
C VAL A 431 39.54 -18.39 0.56
N ASP A 432 39.06 -18.25 -0.69
CA ASP A 432 38.32 -19.30 -1.39
C ASP A 432 39.18 -20.56 -1.61
N ARG A 433 40.45 -20.38 -2.01
CA ARG A 433 41.37 -21.52 -2.17
C ARG A 433 41.65 -22.21 -0.84
N LEU A 434 41.90 -21.45 0.23
CA LEU A 434 42.13 -21.99 1.56
C LEU A 434 40.90 -22.73 2.11
N MET A 435 39.69 -22.19 1.92
CA MET A 435 38.44 -22.86 2.30
C MET A 435 38.26 -24.22 1.59
N ASN A 436 38.57 -24.29 0.30
CA ASN A 436 38.51 -25.55 -0.46
C ASN A 436 39.54 -26.58 0.06
N MET A 437 40.77 -26.13 0.33
CA MET A 437 41.81 -27.01 0.89
C MET A 437 41.43 -27.53 2.28
N LEU A 438 40.97 -26.65 3.18
CA LEU A 438 40.49 -27.04 4.50
C LEU A 438 39.29 -27.99 4.44
N SER A 439 38.39 -27.82 3.47
CA SER A 439 37.26 -28.73 3.27
C SER A 439 37.72 -30.14 2.87
N ALA A 440 38.75 -30.22 2.01
CA ALA A 440 39.37 -31.49 1.65
C ALA A 440 40.06 -32.14 2.85
N ASP A 441 40.79 -31.36 3.65
CA ASP A 441 41.48 -31.86 4.85
C ASP A 441 40.49 -32.29 5.95
N ALA A 442 39.36 -31.58 6.12
CA ALA A 442 38.26 -31.99 6.99
C ALA A 442 37.60 -33.30 6.53
N GLY A 443 37.32 -33.45 5.23
CA GLY A 443 36.75 -34.67 4.65
C GLY A 443 37.68 -35.87 4.81
N LYS A 444 38.98 -35.68 4.58
CA LYS A 444 40.00 -36.71 4.83
C LYS A 444 40.08 -37.09 6.32
N GLY A 445 39.98 -36.12 7.22
CA GLY A 445 39.91 -36.37 8.66
C GLY A 445 38.70 -37.23 9.05
N MET A 446 37.53 -36.94 8.46
CA MET A 446 36.31 -37.73 8.67
C MET A 446 36.47 -39.18 8.18
N GLU A 447 37.02 -39.40 6.99
CA GLU A 447 37.30 -40.75 6.47
C GLU A 447 38.23 -41.54 7.41
N LEU A 448 39.31 -40.90 7.88
CA LEU A 448 40.27 -41.51 8.81
C LEU A 448 39.67 -41.78 10.20
N SER A 449 38.76 -40.93 10.66
CA SER A 449 38.07 -41.11 11.96
C SER A 449 37.16 -42.34 12.01
N GLY A 450 36.74 -42.87 10.84
CA GLY A 450 36.02 -44.14 10.72
C GLY A 450 36.91 -45.39 10.63
N SER A 451 38.23 -45.23 10.73
CA SER A 451 39.18 -46.32 10.65
C SER A 451 39.10 -47.25 11.87
N SER A 452 39.35 -48.54 11.65
CA SER A 452 39.48 -49.54 12.71
C SER A 452 40.83 -49.49 13.44
N SER A 453 41.79 -48.69 12.96
CA SER A 453 43.07 -48.45 13.62
C SER A 453 42.98 -47.24 14.55
N GLU A 454 43.28 -47.45 15.84
CA GLU A 454 43.24 -46.43 16.88
C GLU A 454 44.11 -45.21 16.54
N ASN A 455 45.35 -45.43 16.04
CA ASN A 455 46.23 -44.34 15.61
C ASN A 455 45.67 -43.53 14.43
N LEU A 456 45.03 -44.19 13.47
CA LEU A 456 44.43 -43.49 12.32
C LEU A 456 43.15 -42.75 12.71
N LEU A 457 42.40 -43.30 13.67
CA LEU A 457 41.22 -42.67 14.24
C LEU A 457 41.59 -41.37 14.97
N GLU A 458 42.58 -41.42 15.87
CA GLU A 458 43.07 -40.22 16.58
C GLU A 458 43.60 -39.16 15.62
N GLN A 459 44.40 -39.56 14.63
CA GLN A 459 44.90 -38.66 13.59
C GLN A 459 43.77 -38.04 12.77
N GLY A 460 42.76 -38.82 12.41
CA GLY A 460 41.58 -38.35 11.68
C GLY A 460 40.78 -37.32 12.46
N VAL A 461 40.52 -37.58 13.75
CA VAL A 461 39.81 -36.65 14.64
C VAL A 461 40.59 -35.35 14.83
N HIS A 462 41.91 -35.42 15.02
CA HIS A 462 42.75 -34.23 15.15
C HIS A 462 42.77 -33.39 13.87
N LEU A 463 42.93 -34.03 12.70
CA LEU A 463 42.93 -33.34 11.41
C LEU A 463 41.57 -32.67 11.14
N MET A 464 40.48 -33.40 11.38
CA MET A 464 39.12 -32.88 11.20
C MET A 464 38.86 -31.67 12.10
N ASN A 465 39.14 -31.77 13.41
CA ASN A 465 38.89 -30.68 14.35
C ASN A 465 39.76 -29.45 14.06
N SER A 466 41.03 -29.67 13.68
CA SER A 466 41.94 -28.61 13.24
C SER A 466 41.39 -27.87 12.03
N ALA A 467 41.02 -28.61 10.97
CA ALA A 467 40.48 -28.06 9.74
C ALA A 467 39.17 -27.29 9.96
N LEU A 468 38.23 -27.83 10.75
CA LEU A 468 36.97 -27.15 11.08
C LEU A 468 37.17 -25.83 11.85
N CYS A 469 38.12 -25.80 12.79
CA CYS A 469 38.46 -24.55 13.50
C CYS A 469 39.16 -23.55 12.58
N ALA A 470 40.04 -24.01 11.69
CA ALA A 470 40.69 -23.16 10.70
C ALA A 470 39.69 -22.60 9.67
N GLN A 471 38.68 -23.38 9.25
CA GLN A 471 37.59 -22.89 8.40
C GLN A 471 36.82 -21.77 9.09
N SER A 472 36.58 -21.91 10.39
CA SER A 472 35.88 -20.90 11.19
C SER A 472 36.56 -19.54 11.19
N MET A 473 37.90 -19.48 11.00
CA MET A 473 38.66 -18.23 10.87
C MET A 473 38.38 -17.49 9.55
N LEU A 474 37.92 -18.19 8.52
CA LEU A 474 37.62 -17.62 7.20
C LEU A 474 36.15 -17.23 7.06
N LEU A 475 35.32 -17.55 8.06
CA LEU A 475 33.92 -17.15 8.12
C LEU A 475 33.78 -15.78 8.78
N GLY A 476 32.79 -14.99 8.36
CA GLY A 476 32.51 -13.68 8.99
C GLY A 476 33.59 -12.60 8.78
N LEU A 477 34.49 -12.78 7.81
CA LEU A 477 35.46 -11.77 7.42
C LEU A 477 34.76 -10.48 6.93
N PRO A 478 35.32 -9.28 7.21
CA PRO A 478 34.68 -8.03 6.84
C PRO A 478 34.48 -7.91 5.33
N ARG A 479 33.25 -7.62 4.90
CA ARG A 479 32.90 -7.32 3.51
C ARG A 479 32.26 -5.93 3.43
N PRO A 480 33.08 -4.85 3.37
CA PRO A 480 32.60 -3.48 3.53
C PRO A 480 31.47 -3.12 2.57
N ALA A 481 31.60 -3.48 1.28
CA ALA A 481 30.60 -3.14 0.27
C ALA A 481 29.24 -3.81 0.53
N GLU A 482 29.21 -5.11 0.84
CA GLU A 482 27.98 -5.86 1.12
C GLU A 482 27.33 -5.37 2.42
N HIS A 483 28.13 -5.20 3.48
CA HIS A 483 27.67 -4.70 4.79
C HIS A 483 27.09 -3.29 4.67
N ASN A 484 27.83 -2.37 4.05
CA ASN A 484 27.42 -0.97 3.92
C ASN A 484 26.19 -0.83 3.01
N GLU A 485 26.06 -1.63 1.95
CA GLU A 485 24.85 -1.62 1.12
C GLU A 485 23.63 -2.12 1.91
N SER A 486 23.78 -3.22 2.65
CA SER A 486 22.71 -3.78 3.49
C SER A 486 22.28 -2.80 4.59
N LEU A 487 23.24 -2.15 5.26
CA LEU A 487 22.98 -1.13 6.27
C LEU A 487 22.29 0.09 5.66
N ALA A 488 22.78 0.60 4.52
CA ALA A 488 22.19 1.74 3.82
C ALA A 488 20.75 1.44 3.37
N ALA A 489 20.47 0.21 2.93
CA ALA A 489 19.14 -0.24 2.51
C ALA A 489 18.15 -0.42 3.68
N SER A 490 18.65 -0.68 4.88
CA SER A 490 17.86 -0.89 6.09
C SER A 490 17.67 0.39 6.93
N LEU A 491 18.17 1.55 6.48
CA LEU A 491 18.00 2.83 7.19
C LEU A 491 16.54 3.16 7.50
N GLY A 492 16.24 3.37 8.79
CA GLY A 492 14.90 3.66 9.28
C GLY A 492 13.91 2.49 9.09
N ARG A 493 14.42 1.29 8.85
CA ARG A 493 13.62 0.07 8.76
C ARG A 493 13.98 -0.89 9.86
N ALA A 494 13.08 -1.84 10.04
CA ALA A 494 13.11 -2.73 11.17
C ALA A 494 14.15 -3.88 10.96
N GLU A 495 14.63 -4.08 9.73
CA GLU A 495 15.75 -4.96 9.40
C GLU A 495 17.14 -4.38 9.77
N MET A 496 17.23 -3.15 10.27
CA MET A 496 18.50 -2.54 10.66
C MET A 496 19.15 -3.32 11.82
N PRO A 497 20.46 -3.59 11.80
CA PRO A 497 21.12 -4.27 12.91
C PRO A 497 20.88 -3.55 14.26
N PRO A 498 20.65 -4.29 15.37
CA PRO A 498 20.22 -3.70 16.63
C PRO A 498 21.20 -2.66 17.20
N ALA A 499 22.51 -2.91 17.09
CA ALA A 499 23.52 -1.96 17.57
C ALA A 499 23.44 -0.61 16.82
N HIS A 500 23.25 -0.67 15.50
CA HIS A 500 23.06 0.50 14.64
C HIS A 500 21.75 1.23 14.93
N ALA A 501 20.66 0.48 15.12
CA ALA A 501 19.35 1.04 15.45
C ALA A 501 19.40 1.79 16.80
N LEU A 502 20.00 1.18 17.83
CA LEU A 502 20.19 1.80 19.14
C LEU A 502 21.05 3.07 19.07
N ALA A 503 22.15 3.02 18.33
CA ALA A 503 23.03 4.18 18.16
C ALA A 503 22.32 5.35 17.45
N LEU A 504 21.49 5.03 16.45
CA LEU A 504 20.67 6.02 15.77
C LEU A 504 19.59 6.61 16.68
N ASP A 505 18.90 5.78 17.47
CA ASP A 505 17.90 6.21 18.45
C ASP A 505 18.50 7.18 19.49
N HIS A 506 19.69 6.85 20.02
CA HIS A 506 20.42 7.74 20.91
C HIS A 506 20.83 9.05 20.22
N ALA A 507 21.36 8.99 19.00
CA ALA A 507 21.74 10.20 18.27
C ALA A 507 20.53 11.11 17.98
N VAL A 508 19.36 10.54 17.68
CA VAL A 508 18.09 11.27 17.56
C VAL A 508 17.69 11.92 18.89
N ALA A 509 17.78 11.17 20.00
CA ALA A 509 17.45 11.66 21.33
C ALA A 509 18.37 12.81 21.77
N ASP A 510 19.67 12.68 21.55
CA ASP A 510 20.67 13.72 21.83
C ASP A 510 20.42 14.98 20.98
N MET A 511 19.99 14.81 19.73
CA MET A 511 19.61 15.94 18.88
C MET A 511 18.37 16.68 19.41
N ARG A 512 17.34 15.94 19.84
CA ARG A 512 16.14 16.52 20.48
C ARG A 512 16.47 17.20 21.81
N ALA A 513 17.38 16.64 22.60
CA ALA A 513 17.83 17.25 23.85
C ALA A 513 18.56 18.59 23.62
N ARG A 514 19.38 18.67 22.56
CA ARG A 514 20.14 19.89 22.22
C ARG A 514 19.30 20.99 21.55
N PHE A 515 18.42 20.61 20.61
CA PHE A 515 17.69 21.56 19.76
C PHE A 515 16.21 21.74 20.14
N GLY A 516 15.68 20.91 21.04
CA GLY A 516 14.28 20.89 21.46
C GLY A 516 13.48 19.74 20.84
N ALA A 517 12.43 19.29 21.52
CA ALA A 517 11.64 18.13 21.08
C ALA A 517 10.91 18.34 19.74
N ASP A 518 10.68 19.60 19.37
CA ASP A 518 10.03 20.08 18.15
C ASP A 518 11.00 20.25 16.97
N CYS A 519 12.31 20.05 17.16
CA CYS A 519 13.29 20.17 16.09
C CYS A 519 13.16 19.04 15.04
N LEU A 520 12.60 17.89 15.44
CA LEU A 520 12.32 16.75 14.58
C LEU A 520 10.82 16.43 14.66
N PRO A 521 10.22 15.81 13.63
CA PRO A 521 8.88 15.25 13.74
C PRO A 521 8.76 14.31 14.95
N VAL A 522 7.60 14.32 15.60
CA VAL A 522 7.28 13.42 16.72
C VAL A 522 7.22 11.98 16.20
N GLY A 523 7.93 11.06 16.86
CA GLY A 523 8.01 9.65 16.43
C GLY A 523 9.34 8.98 16.79
N ASP A 524 9.50 7.74 16.35
CA ASP A 524 10.73 6.93 16.46
C ASP A 524 11.83 7.39 15.48
N SER A 525 13.00 6.76 15.49
CA SER A 525 14.11 7.07 14.58
C SER A 525 13.76 6.89 13.11
N ALA A 526 12.87 5.95 12.77
CA ALA A 526 12.38 5.76 11.41
C ALA A 526 11.56 6.98 10.94
N MET A 527 10.69 7.51 11.79
CA MET A 527 9.94 8.74 11.52
C MET A 527 10.86 9.97 11.48
N ALA A 528 11.86 10.04 12.37
CA ALA A 528 12.85 11.13 12.39
C ALA A 528 13.67 11.17 11.09
N LEU A 529 14.15 10.03 10.59
CA LEU A 529 14.90 9.92 9.33
C LEU A 529 14.08 10.32 8.09
N ASN A 530 12.77 10.05 8.10
CA ASN A 530 11.89 10.31 6.96
C ASN A 530 11.25 11.70 6.99
N GLY A 531 11.15 12.34 8.16
CA GLY A 531 10.40 13.59 8.31
C GLY A 531 11.20 14.87 8.12
N TRP A 532 12.47 14.82 7.70
CA TRP A 532 13.28 16.01 7.41
C TRP A 532 13.17 16.50 5.97
N ASN A 533 12.01 16.31 5.33
CA ASN A 533 11.71 16.86 4.02
C ASN A 533 11.53 18.38 4.14
N SER A 534 12.63 19.13 4.00
CA SER A 534 12.65 20.59 4.06
C SER A 534 12.82 21.25 2.69
N GLY A 535 12.26 20.66 1.62
CA GLY A 535 12.13 21.30 0.31
C GLY A 535 13.44 21.58 -0.45
N GLU A 536 14.61 21.46 0.18
CA GLU A 536 15.91 21.64 -0.44
C GLU A 536 16.87 20.51 -0.02
N ARG A 537 17.40 19.79 -1.01
CA ARG A 537 18.40 18.71 -0.91
C ARG A 537 17.87 17.38 -0.32
N SER A 538 18.45 16.30 -0.84
CA SER A 538 18.09 14.91 -0.58
C SER A 538 17.83 14.66 0.92
N ALA A 539 16.72 14.01 1.27
CA ALA A 539 16.38 13.65 2.65
C ALA A 539 17.61 13.11 3.39
N VAL A 540 17.80 13.43 4.67
CA VAL A 540 19.02 13.02 5.38
C VAL A 540 19.21 11.50 5.35
N SER A 541 18.14 10.71 5.32
CA SER A 541 18.22 9.28 5.04
C SER A 541 18.99 8.95 3.74
N SER A 542 18.77 9.71 2.66
CA SER A 542 19.47 9.55 1.39
C SER A 542 20.94 9.99 1.44
N LEU A 543 21.24 11.09 2.14
CA LEU A 543 22.63 11.55 2.32
C LEU A 543 23.42 10.58 3.20
N LEU A 544 22.80 10.11 4.29
CA LEU A 544 23.35 9.11 5.18
C LEU A 544 23.59 7.80 4.43
N ALA A 545 22.60 7.31 3.66
CA ALA A 545 22.75 6.11 2.84
C ALA A 545 23.91 6.23 1.83
N ARG A 546 24.09 7.41 1.22
CA ARG A 546 25.20 7.67 0.31
C ARG A 546 26.55 7.61 1.02
N ASP A 547 26.66 8.23 2.18
CA ASP A 547 27.91 8.26 2.94
C ASP A 547 28.28 6.88 3.50
N ILE A 548 27.29 6.09 3.94
CA ILE A 548 27.49 4.69 4.35
C ILE A 548 28.06 3.88 3.18
N ARG A 549 27.44 3.96 1.99
CA ARG A 549 27.94 3.26 0.80
C ARG A 549 29.33 3.70 0.36
N ALA A 550 29.68 4.96 0.59
CA ALA A 550 30.98 5.51 0.24
C ALA A 550 32.09 5.09 1.22
N SER A 551 31.75 4.56 2.40
CA SER A 551 32.74 4.12 3.38
C SER A 551 33.55 2.93 2.88
N ALA A 552 34.88 3.04 2.95
CA ALA A 552 35.81 1.99 2.55
C ALA A 552 35.86 0.84 3.56
N THR A 553 35.48 1.08 4.81
CA THR A 553 35.40 0.10 5.89
C THR A 553 33.93 -0.17 6.26
N PRO A 554 33.61 -1.32 6.88
CA PRO A 554 32.26 -1.58 7.36
C PRO A 554 31.87 -0.52 8.40
N VAL A 555 30.76 0.17 8.18
CA VAL A 555 30.25 1.21 9.07
C VAL A 555 29.78 0.59 10.38
N THR A 556 30.36 1.04 11.49
CA THR A 556 29.99 0.64 12.85
C THR A 556 28.80 1.44 13.37
N SER A 557 28.20 1.02 14.47
CA SER A 557 27.12 1.75 15.15
C SER A 557 27.54 3.15 15.57
N GLY A 558 28.78 3.31 16.05
CA GLY A 558 29.38 4.61 16.37
C GLY A 558 29.60 5.49 15.14
N ASP A 559 30.11 4.92 14.05
CA ASP A 559 30.27 5.64 12.78
C ASP A 559 28.91 6.12 12.26
N LEU A 560 27.88 5.28 12.35
CA LEU A 560 26.53 5.63 11.93
C LEU A 560 25.98 6.81 12.73
N ALA A 561 26.15 6.81 14.06
CA ALA A 561 25.71 7.92 14.92
C ALA A 561 26.43 9.23 14.54
N ALA A 562 27.73 9.19 14.30
CA ALA A 562 28.50 10.36 13.88
C ALA A 562 28.11 10.88 12.49
N LEU A 563 27.94 9.97 11.52
CA LEU A 563 27.45 10.31 10.18
C LEU A 563 26.05 10.90 10.24
N PHE A 564 25.16 10.33 11.05
CA PHE A 564 23.83 10.85 11.27
C PHE A 564 23.89 12.26 11.85
N GLU A 565 24.64 12.47 12.94
CA GLU A 565 24.77 13.78 13.58
C GLU A 565 25.23 14.85 12.59
N ALA A 566 26.27 14.55 11.81
CA ALA A 566 26.81 15.47 10.79
C ALA A 566 25.80 15.82 9.69
N ARG A 567 24.89 14.90 9.33
CA ARG A 567 23.87 15.14 8.29
C ARG A 567 22.57 15.72 8.85
N ALA A 568 22.28 15.43 10.10
CA ALA A 568 21.08 15.82 10.82
C ALA A 568 21.14 17.24 11.38
N HIS A 569 22.35 17.72 11.66
CA HIS A 569 22.58 18.98 12.36
C HIS A 569 21.80 20.15 11.74
N ASP A 570 22.03 20.42 10.44
CA ASP A 570 21.38 21.52 9.72
C ASP A 570 19.85 21.39 9.75
N ALA A 571 19.33 20.16 9.59
CA ALA A 571 17.90 19.90 9.61
C ALA A 571 17.30 20.14 11.00
N ALA A 572 17.98 19.72 12.06
CA ALA A 572 17.58 19.92 13.44
C ALA A 572 17.63 21.41 13.83
N ALA A 573 18.69 22.13 13.48
CA ALA A 573 18.79 23.56 13.74
C ALA A 573 17.67 24.34 13.04
N ASN A 574 17.35 23.98 11.78
CA ASN A 574 16.23 24.57 11.04
C ASN A 574 14.85 24.18 11.60
N GLY A 575 14.71 22.96 12.12
CA GLY A 575 13.52 22.53 12.86
C GLY A 575 13.33 23.35 14.12
N ALA A 576 14.39 23.53 14.92
CA ALA A 576 14.38 24.37 16.12
C ALA A 576 14.03 25.82 15.80
N PHE A 577 14.58 26.38 14.71
CA PHE A 577 14.26 27.74 14.27
C PHE A 577 12.77 27.91 13.97
N ARG A 578 12.16 26.95 13.25
CA ARG A 578 10.70 26.93 13.01
C ARG A 578 9.89 26.72 14.28
N GLY A 579 10.36 25.87 15.18
CA GLY A 579 9.76 25.64 16.49
C GLY A 579 9.70 26.92 17.34
N LEU A 580 10.81 27.66 17.39
CA LEU A 580 10.92 28.96 18.06
C LEU A 580 10.05 30.04 17.41
N LEU A 581 9.92 30.05 16.08
CA LEU A 581 8.94 30.90 15.38
C LEU A 581 7.50 30.55 15.80
N GLY A 582 7.18 29.27 15.92
CA GLY A 582 5.88 28.81 16.41
C GLY A 582 5.61 29.18 17.88
N GLU A 583 6.63 29.12 18.74
CA GLU A 583 6.56 29.63 20.12
C GLU A 583 6.35 31.15 20.16
N MET A 584 7.04 31.90 19.30
CA MET A 584 6.86 33.34 19.16
C MET A 584 5.44 33.68 18.71
N ALA A 585 4.90 32.99 17.68
CA ALA A 585 3.53 33.17 17.21
C ALA A 585 2.51 32.94 18.34
N ARG A 586 2.67 31.84 19.09
CA ARG A 586 1.80 31.54 20.25
C ARG A 586 1.89 32.60 21.35
N ARG A 587 3.09 33.09 21.67
CA ARG A 587 3.26 34.19 22.65
C ARG A 587 2.57 35.48 22.20
N MET A 588 2.49 35.71 20.89
CA MET A 588 1.79 36.85 20.29
C MET A 588 0.28 36.63 20.12
N GLY A 589 -0.24 35.44 20.45
CA GLY A 589 -1.65 35.08 20.25
C GLY A 589 -2.03 34.85 18.78
N LEU A 590 -1.05 34.53 17.92
CA LEU A 590 -1.24 34.26 16.49
C LEU A 590 -1.37 32.75 16.26
N ASN A 591 -2.21 32.37 15.29
CA ASN A 591 -2.41 30.98 14.88
C ASN A 591 -1.83 30.78 13.47
N VAL A 592 -0.58 30.32 13.42
CA VAL A 592 0.16 30.08 12.17
C VAL A 592 0.48 28.59 12.08
N ASP A 593 0.05 27.94 11.00
CA ASP A 593 0.35 26.53 10.74
C ASP A 593 1.79 26.28 10.26
N ALA A 594 2.16 25.01 10.07
CA ALA A 594 3.53 24.62 9.70
C ALA A 594 3.98 25.16 8.32
N ASP A 595 3.06 25.27 7.37
CA ASP A 595 3.34 25.82 6.03
C ASP A 595 3.57 27.34 6.12
N GLY A 596 2.80 28.02 6.97
CA GLY A 596 2.98 29.43 7.28
C GLY A 596 4.31 29.69 7.99
N LEU A 597 4.68 28.89 8.99
CA LEU A 597 5.98 28.99 9.65
C LEU A 597 7.14 28.78 8.67
N SER A 598 6.97 27.87 7.70
CA SER A 598 7.95 27.64 6.64
C SER A 598 8.05 28.83 5.68
N SER A 599 6.92 29.46 5.34
CA SER A 599 6.86 30.67 4.51
C SER A 599 7.54 31.85 5.21
N VAL A 600 7.31 32.04 6.52
CA VAL A 600 7.97 33.08 7.32
C VAL A 600 9.47 32.81 7.43
N SER A 601 9.87 31.57 7.69
CA SER A 601 11.29 31.19 7.71
C SER A 601 11.97 31.47 6.36
N TYR A 602 11.28 31.21 5.25
CA TYR A 602 11.80 31.49 3.91
C TYR A 602 11.92 33.00 3.65
N ALA A 603 10.91 33.78 4.02
CA ALA A 603 10.95 35.25 3.92
C ALA A 603 12.11 35.84 4.74
N LEU A 604 12.35 35.36 5.96
CA LEU A 604 13.48 35.80 6.78
C LEU A 604 14.84 35.51 6.11
N ARG A 605 15.00 34.36 5.46
CA ARG A 605 16.23 34.02 4.71
C ARG A 605 16.40 34.83 3.43
N GLN A 606 15.32 35.21 2.74
CA GLN A 606 15.40 36.13 1.61
C GLN A 606 15.89 37.52 2.04
N ARG A 607 15.47 37.98 3.22
CA ARG A 607 15.86 39.27 3.79
C ARG A 607 17.28 39.25 4.35
N HIS A 608 17.69 38.13 4.93
CA HIS A 608 19.01 37.89 5.55
C HIS A 608 19.63 36.61 4.96
N PRO A 609 20.29 36.69 3.79
CA PRO A 609 20.89 35.52 3.13
C PRO A 609 21.88 34.75 4.01
N GLU A 610 22.56 35.44 4.92
CA GLU A 610 23.50 34.88 5.91
C GLU A 610 22.82 34.00 6.97
N LEU A 611 21.50 34.11 7.14
CA LEU A 611 20.76 33.42 8.19
C LEU A 611 20.80 31.89 8.00
N ALA A 612 20.86 31.40 6.76
CA ALA A 612 20.94 29.97 6.49
C ALA A 612 22.23 29.36 7.08
N ASP A 613 23.38 29.98 6.82
CA ASP A 613 24.67 29.54 7.34
C ASP A 613 24.76 29.77 8.86
N ALA A 614 24.17 30.84 9.37
CA ALA A 614 24.14 31.13 10.81
C ALA A 614 23.31 30.09 11.59
N ILE A 615 22.15 29.67 11.07
CA ILE A 615 21.34 28.61 11.68
C ILE A 615 22.09 27.28 11.61
N ALA A 616 22.69 26.94 10.46
CA ALA A 616 23.47 25.71 10.30
C ALA A 616 24.71 25.66 11.22
N GLY A 617 25.27 26.82 11.60
CA GLY A 617 26.38 26.91 12.55
C GLY A 617 25.97 26.90 14.03
N ALA A 618 24.68 26.88 14.36
CA ALA A 618 24.21 26.95 15.73
C ALA A 618 24.34 25.60 16.45
N GLY A 619 25.05 25.57 17.57
CA GLY A 619 25.30 24.33 18.32
C GLY A 619 24.11 23.79 19.13
N ASP A 620 23.14 24.64 19.47
CA ASP A 620 22.00 24.30 20.33
C ASP A 620 20.80 25.23 20.10
N ARG A 621 19.67 24.93 20.76
CA ARG A 621 18.45 25.75 20.68
C ARG A 621 18.66 27.18 21.16
N ALA A 622 19.52 27.41 22.16
CA ALA A 622 19.73 28.73 22.73
C ALA A 622 20.45 29.67 21.73
N ALA A 623 21.42 29.14 20.99
CA ALA A 623 22.07 29.84 19.89
C ALA A 623 21.06 30.18 18.77
N VAL A 624 20.18 29.24 18.41
CA VAL A 624 19.11 29.49 17.42
C VAL A 624 18.12 30.56 17.91
N ALA A 625 17.77 30.55 19.21
CA ALA A 625 16.91 31.58 19.81
C ALA A 625 17.54 32.96 19.76
N ALA A 626 18.84 33.07 20.07
CA ALA A 626 19.57 34.33 19.98
C ALA A 626 19.61 34.90 18.55
N LEU A 627 19.71 34.03 17.53
CA LEU A 627 19.58 34.43 16.12
C LEU A 627 18.18 34.97 15.83
N LEU A 628 17.12 34.27 16.25
CA LEU A 628 15.75 34.73 16.04
C LEU A 628 15.46 36.06 16.74
N ASP A 629 15.93 36.25 17.97
CA ASP A 629 15.76 37.49 18.73
C ASP A 629 16.46 38.69 18.09
N SER A 630 17.48 38.45 17.23
CA SER A 630 18.15 39.49 16.45
C SER A 630 17.37 39.97 15.22
N LEU A 631 16.24 39.33 14.88
CA LEU A 631 15.42 39.60 13.70
C LEU A 631 14.12 40.34 14.07
N PRO A 632 14.13 41.69 14.16
CA PRO A 632 12.98 42.45 14.63
C PRO A 632 11.73 42.32 13.76
N GLU A 633 11.86 41.95 12.48
CA GLU A 633 10.73 41.74 11.56
C GLU A 633 9.98 40.41 11.76
N ALA A 634 10.52 39.45 12.49
CA ALA A 634 9.95 38.10 12.60
C ALA A 634 8.50 38.14 13.11
N GLY A 635 8.22 38.98 14.11
CA GLY A 635 6.86 39.15 14.65
C GLY A 635 5.88 39.74 13.64
N VAL A 636 6.32 40.67 12.79
CA VAL A 636 5.46 41.28 11.77
C VAL A 636 5.14 40.28 10.66
N LEU A 637 6.12 39.47 10.24
CA LEU A 637 5.93 38.41 9.26
C LEU A 637 4.99 37.30 9.76
N LEU A 638 5.12 36.89 11.03
CA LEU A 638 4.17 35.95 11.65
C LEU A 638 2.75 36.51 11.67
N ARG A 639 2.57 37.81 11.94
CA ARG A 639 1.27 38.45 11.87
C ARG A 639 0.72 38.50 10.44
N VAL A 640 1.53 38.86 9.42
CA VAL A 640 1.10 38.80 8.00
C VAL A 640 0.57 37.41 7.67
N GLU A 641 1.31 36.36 8.04
CA GLU A 641 0.94 34.98 7.70
C GLU A 641 -0.35 34.55 8.41
N ASN A 642 -0.50 34.87 9.71
CA ASN A 642 -1.75 34.67 10.44
C ASN A 642 -2.93 35.38 9.76
N ASP A 643 -2.74 36.62 9.31
CA ASP A 643 -3.78 37.41 8.65
C ASP A 643 -4.17 36.80 7.29
N ILE A 644 -3.20 36.32 6.51
CA ILE A 644 -3.42 35.59 5.26
C ILE A 644 -4.25 34.33 5.52
N GLN A 645 -3.82 33.48 6.47
CA GLN A 645 -4.51 32.22 6.77
C GLN A 645 -5.92 32.46 7.29
N THR A 646 -6.10 33.47 8.15
CA THR A 646 -7.41 33.87 8.67
C THR A 646 -8.31 34.39 7.54
N ALA A 647 -7.81 35.29 6.69
CA ALA A 647 -8.58 35.85 5.58
C ALA A 647 -8.93 34.80 4.51
N TRP A 648 -8.02 33.86 4.26
CA TRP A 648 -8.26 32.72 3.38
C TRP A 648 -9.39 31.85 3.90
N ASN A 649 -9.29 31.38 5.16
CA ASN A 649 -10.27 30.49 5.76
C ASN A 649 -11.64 31.15 5.87
N GLN A 650 -11.69 32.42 6.29
CA GLN A 650 -12.92 33.19 6.32
C GLN A 650 -13.51 33.36 4.91
N GLY A 651 -12.68 33.70 3.92
CA GLY A 651 -13.15 33.88 2.54
C GLY A 651 -13.73 32.60 1.94
N MET A 652 -13.12 31.43 2.21
CA MET A 652 -13.68 30.15 1.80
C MET A 652 -15.02 29.85 2.48
N ALA A 653 -15.13 30.10 3.79
CA ALA A 653 -16.38 29.94 4.52
C ALA A 653 -17.48 30.87 3.97
N ASP A 654 -17.16 32.12 3.68
CA ASP A 654 -18.08 33.10 3.11
C ASP A 654 -18.55 32.70 1.70
N ILE A 655 -17.67 32.11 0.89
CA ILE A 655 -18.04 31.55 -0.42
C ILE A 655 -19.06 30.41 -0.25
N TYR A 656 -18.79 29.46 0.64
CA TYR A 656 -19.69 28.32 0.84
C TYR A 656 -21.03 28.73 1.42
N ALA A 657 -21.04 29.49 2.51
CA ALA A 657 -22.27 30.02 3.11
C ALA A 657 -23.02 30.89 2.10
N GLY A 658 -22.27 31.68 1.33
CA GLY A 658 -22.82 32.59 0.35
C GLY A 658 -23.49 31.89 -0.84
N MET A 659 -22.96 30.76 -1.28
CA MET A 659 -23.55 29.92 -2.33
C MET A 659 -24.67 29.03 -1.80
N ALA A 660 -24.58 28.52 -0.56
CA ALA A 660 -25.67 27.80 0.08
C ALA A 660 -26.92 28.69 0.18
N ALA A 661 -26.76 29.94 0.62
CA ALA A 661 -27.86 30.90 0.69
C ALA A 661 -28.48 31.22 -0.69
N ALA A 662 -27.67 31.24 -1.75
CA ALA A 662 -28.15 31.59 -3.09
C ALA A 662 -28.84 30.43 -3.82
N THR A 663 -28.46 29.19 -3.50
CA THR A 663 -29.00 27.98 -4.14
C THR A 663 -30.08 27.28 -3.32
N GLY A 664 -30.13 27.53 -2.01
CA GLY A 664 -30.99 26.79 -1.08
C GLY A 664 -30.48 25.38 -0.75
N LEU A 665 -29.30 24.98 -1.27
CA LEU A 665 -28.66 23.70 -0.96
C LEU A 665 -27.91 23.74 0.37
N GLY A 666 -27.69 22.56 0.96
CA GLY A 666 -26.86 22.43 2.15
C GLY A 666 -25.39 22.78 1.89
N GLU A 667 -24.68 23.31 2.88
CA GLU A 667 -23.28 23.71 2.72
C GLU A 667 -22.37 22.54 2.32
N GLU A 668 -22.62 21.33 2.83
CA GLU A 668 -21.87 20.12 2.45
C GLU A 668 -22.03 19.79 0.96
N GLU A 669 -23.24 19.96 0.41
CA GLU A 669 -23.52 19.71 -1.00
C GLU A 669 -22.83 20.76 -1.89
N ILE A 670 -22.76 22.01 -1.43
CA ILE A 670 -21.98 23.06 -2.11
C ILE A 670 -20.49 22.73 -2.07
N ARG A 671 -19.94 22.32 -0.92
CA ARG A 671 -18.52 21.95 -0.81
C ARG A 671 -18.15 20.81 -1.76
N ALA A 672 -19.05 19.86 -1.99
CA ALA A 672 -18.82 18.73 -2.88
C ALA A 672 -18.87 19.09 -4.37
N ARG A 673 -19.63 20.13 -4.75
CA ARG A 673 -19.91 20.45 -6.16
C ARG A 673 -19.27 21.73 -6.68
N LEU A 674 -19.02 22.71 -5.80
CA LEU A 674 -18.56 24.03 -6.20
C LEU A 674 -17.10 23.97 -6.68
N ASP A 675 -16.88 24.31 -7.95
CA ASP A 675 -15.56 24.48 -8.53
C ASP A 675 -14.92 25.79 -8.04
N LEU A 676 -13.79 25.65 -7.35
CA LEU A 676 -13.06 26.73 -6.70
C LEU A 676 -11.73 27.04 -7.38
N ARG A 677 -11.40 26.44 -8.53
CA ARG A 677 -10.09 26.60 -9.19
C ARG A 677 -9.75 28.05 -9.53
N GLU A 678 -10.74 28.92 -9.74
CA GLU A 678 -10.50 30.35 -9.98
C GLU A 678 -10.04 31.09 -8.72
N VAL A 679 -10.39 30.58 -7.53
CA VAL A 679 -10.20 31.28 -6.26
C VAL A 679 -9.17 30.59 -5.37
N ASP A 680 -9.03 29.27 -5.40
CA ASP A 680 -8.25 28.46 -4.46
C ASP A 680 -6.70 28.65 -4.52
N GLN A 681 -5.94 27.63 -4.10
CA GLN A 681 -4.48 27.61 -4.11
C GLN A 681 -3.87 27.86 -5.50
N SER A 682 -4.53 27.41 -6.56
CA SER A 682 -4.11 27.62 -7.95
C SER A 682 -4.69 28.90 -8.56
N GLY A 683 -5.67 29.50 -7.87
CA GLY A 683 -6.42 30.66 -8.30
C GLY A 683 -5.99 31.98 -7.66
N ARG A 684 -6.92 32.93 -7.62
CA ARG A 684 -6.66 34.31 -7.18
C ARG A 684 -6.20 34.44 -5.74
N PHE A 685 -6.63 33.58 -4.83
CA PHE A 685 -6.11 33.59 -3.47
C PHE A 685 -4.63 33.19 -3.44
N GLY A 686 -4.25 32.18 -4.23
CA GLY A 686 -2.85 31.77 -4.41
C GLY A 686 -1.97 32.89 -4.95
N TYR A 687 -2.43 33.61 -5.98
CA TYR A 687 -1.71 34.76 -6.54
C TYR A 687 -1.58 35.91 -5.54
N LEU A 688 -2.65 36.28 -4.82
CA LEU A 688 -2.59 37.35 -3.82
C LEU A 688 -1.63 36.99 -2.68
N ARG A 689 -1.67 35.74 -2.20
CA ARG A 689 -0.72 35.25 -1.18
C ARG A 689 0.72 35.40 -1.67
N LYS A 690 0.99 34.98 -2.91
CA LYS A 690 2.31 35.09 -3.52
C LYS A 690 2.77 36.54 -3.62
N ASP A 691 1.92 37.44 -4.09
CA ASP A 691 2.26 38.86 -4.21
C ASP A 691 2.61 39.48 -2.84
N ILE A 692 1.86 39.11 -1.79
CA ILE A 692 2.16 39.53 -0.42
C ILE A 692 3.49 38.94 0.06
N HIS A 693 3.73 37.65 -0.16
CA HIS A 693 5.00 36.99 0.19
C HIS A 693 6.19 37.63 -0.53
N ASP A 694 6.08 37.88 -1.84
CA ASP A 694 7.10 38.52 -2.68
C ASP A 694 7.39 39.97 -2.22
N GLN A 695 6.37 40.69 -1.73
CA GLN A 695 6.56 42.02 -1.14
C GLN A 695 7.29 41.94 0.21
N CYS A 696 6.89 41.02 1.09
CA CYS A 696 7.43 40.86 2.43
C CYS A 696 8.87 40.30 2.44
N GLY A 697 9.23 39.47 1.46
CA GLY A 697 10.57 38.90 1.32
C GLY A 697 11.66 39.90 0.89
N ARG A 698 11.28 41.06 0.32
CA ARG A 698 12.22 42.10 -0.10
C ARG A 698 12.82 42.85 1.08
N ARG A 699 14.15 42.94 1.13
CA ARG A 699 14.90 43.62 2.19
C ARG A 699 14.55 45.11 2.31
N GLU A 700 14.17 45.75 1.19
CA GLU A 700 13.79 47.17 1.15
C GLU A 700 12.42 47.44 1.79
N THR A 701 11.57 46.42 1.91
CA THR A 701 10.29 46.52 2.61
C THR A 701 10.55 46.51 4.11
N GLY A 702 10.56 47.68 4.73
CA GLY A 702 10.62 47.80 6.20
C GLY A 702 9.37 47.23 6.87
N PRO A 703 9.41 46.89 8.18
CA PRO A 703 8.27 46.31 8.89
C PRO A 703 6.99 47.16 8.80
N ASP A 704 7.12 48.49 8.85
CA ASP A 704 5.99 49.42 8.74
C ASP A 704 5.41 49.54 7.32
N ALA A 705 6.13 49.06 6.30
CA ALA A 705 5.71 49.05 4.89
C ALA A 705 5.10 47.70 4.47
N MET A 706 5.06 46.71 5.37
CA MET A 706 4.38 45.43 5.14
C MET A 706 2.86 45.62 5.23
N PRO A 707 2.06 44.82 4.49
CA PRO A 707 0.63 45.02 4.42
C PRO A 707 -0.06 44.86 5.79
N SER A 708 -1.00 45.76 6.08
CA SER A 708 -1.81 45.73 7.30
C SER A 708 -2.88 44.63 7.23
N THR A 709 -3.41 44.24 8.39
CA THR A 709 -4.52 43.28 8.48
C THR A 709 -5.73 43.69 7.63
N GLU A 710 -6.03 45.00 7.58
CA GLU A 710 -7.13 45.54 6.78
C GLU A 710 -6.87 45.42 5.27
N GLN A 711 -5.63 45.66 4.82
CA GLN A 711 -5.26 45.51 3.41
C GLN A 711 -5.35 44.05 2.97
N ILE A 712 -4.85 43.12 3.78
CA ILE A 712 -4.91 41.68 3.50
C ILE A 712 -6.37 41.22 3.45
N ARG A 713 -7.14 41.50 4.51
CA ARG A 713 -8.56 41.13 4.57
C ARG A 713 -9.37 41.73 3.42
N GLY A 714 -9.14 43.00 3.10
CA GLY A 714 -9.81 43.69 2.00
C GLY A 714 -9.49 43.06 0.63
N GLY A 715 -8.23 42.64 0.41
CA GLY A 715 -7.82 41.96 -0.81
C GLY A 715 -8.54 40.62 -1.02
N TYR A 716 -8.54 39.76 0.01
CA TYR A 716 -9.25 38.48 -0.03
C TYR A 716 -10.76 38.67 -0.16
N GLN A 717 -11.36 39.58 0.62
CA GLN A 717 -12.79 39.87 0.55
C GLN A 717 -13.20 40.37 -0.84
N SER A 718 -12.41 41.23 -1.49
CA SER A 718 -12.72 41.70 -2.84
C SER A 718 -12.74 40.55 -3.87
N ILE A 719 -11.92 39.52 -3.68
CA ILE A 719 -11.94 38.33 -4.54
C ILE A 719 -13.19 37.51 -4.27
N VAL A 720 -13.54 37.28 -3.00
CA VAL A 720 -14.76 36.58 -2.56
C VAL A 720 -16.01 37.25 -3.10
N ASP A 721 -16.14 38.57 -2.91
CA ASP A 721 -17.30 39.35 -3.34
C ASP A 721 -17.49 39.27 -4.85
N ARG A 722 -16.40 39.36 -5.62
CA ARG A 722 -16.44 39.25 -7.09
C ARG A 722 -16.85 37.85 -7.54
N PHE A 723 -16.31 36.80 -6.91
CA PHE A 723 -16.65 35.42 -7.22
C PHE A 723 -18.13 35.13 -6.91
N LEU A 724 -18.58 35.49 -5.70
CA LEU A 724 -19.97 35.34 -5.29
C LEU A 724 -20.92 36.15 -6.17
N ALA A 725 -20.60 37.40 -6.50
CA ALA A 725 -21.43 38.21 -7.40
C ALA A 725 -21.59 37.55 -8.78
N GLY A 726 -20.51 36.98 -9.32
CA GLY A 726 -20.52 36.23 -10.57
C GLY A 726 -21.40 34.97 -10.50
N LYS A 727 -21.13 34.08 -9.55
CA LYS A 727 -21.81 32.79 -9.40
C LYS A 727 -23.28 32.95 -9.00
N ARG A 728 -23.60 33.84 -8.05
CA ARG A 728 -24.99 34.11 -7.64
C ARG A 728 -25.78 34.73 -8.79
N GLY A 729 -25.19 35.68 -9.51
CA GLY A 729 -25.83 36.30 -10.66
C GLY A 729 -26.13 35.29 -11.77
N LEU A 730 -25.20 34.38 -12.05
CA LEU A 730 -25.41 33.27 -12.99
C LEU A 730 -26.56 32.36 -12.54
N TYR A 731 -26.52 31.90 -11.28
CA TYR A 731 -27.51 30.97 -10.74
C TYR A 731 -28.92 31.58 -10.74
N ALA A 732 -29.07 32.83 -10.29
CA ALA A 732 -30.35 33.53 -10.25
C ALA A 732 -30.86 33.85 -11.66
N SER A 733 -29.97 34.15 -12.61
CA SER A 733 -30.39 34.51 -13.97
C SER A 733 -31.16 33.40 -14.67
N ILE A 734 -30.91 32.12 -14.34
CA ILE A 734 -31.54 30.95 -14.98
C ILE A 734 -33.05 30.96 -14.78
N ASP A 735 -33.54 31.38 -13.62
CA ASP A 735 -34.97 31.44 -13.31
C ASP A 735 -35.71 32.47 -14.17
N GLU A 736 -34.99 33.44 -14.74
CA GLU A 736 -35.53 34.50 -15.58
C GLU A 736 -35.51 34.14 -17.09
N LEU A 737 -34.88 33.03 -17.49
CA LEU A 737 -34.66 32.68 -18.90
C LEU A 737 -35.85 31.95 -19.55
N GLY A 738 -36.81 31.48 -18.75
CA GLY A 738 -37.97 30.73 -19.22
C GLY A 738 -37.63 29.35 -19.82
N LEU A 739 -36.58 28.71 -19.31
CA LEU A 739 -36.16 27.36 -19.71
C LEU A 739 -37.08 26.28 -19.12
N SER A 740 -37.09 25.09 -19.71
CA SER A 740 -37.75 23.93 -19.12
C SER A 740 -37.15 23.58 -17.75
N PRO A 741 -37.91 22.93 -16.85
CA PRO A 741 -37.42 22.56 -15.52
C PRO A 741 -36.17 21.66 -15.56
N GLU A 742 -36.07 20.78 -16.55
CA GLU A 742 -34.95 19.86 -16.74
C GLU A 742 -33.68 20.64 -17.12
N LEU A 743 -33.75 21.49 -18.15
CA LEU A 743 -32.59 22.26 -18.59
C LEU A 743 -32.16 23.33 -17.56
N ALA A 744 -33.13 23.94 -16.88
CA ALA A 744 -32.85 24.88 -15.80
C ALA A 744 -32.09 24.21 -14.63
N ALA A 745 -32.45 22.97 -14.27
CA ALA A 745 -31.74 22.20 -13.26
C ALA A 745 -30.31 21.85 -13.69
N ASP A 746 -30.13 21.42 -14.95
CA ASP A 746 -28.81 21.11 -15.50
C ASP A 746 -27.89 22.34 -15.53
N TRP A 747 -28.39 23.50 -15.96
CA TRP A 747 -27.63 24.74 -15.97
C TRP A 747 -27.29 25.22 -14.56
N LYS A 748 -28.22 25.08 -13.60
CA LYS A 748 -27.97 25.39 -12.19
C LYS A 748 -26.87 24.52 -11.60
N ASN A 749 -26.81 23.24 -11.98
CA ASN A 749 -25.71 22.35 -11.59
C ASN A 749 -24.39 22.77 -12.24
N GLU A 750 -24.38 23.08 -13.54
CA GLU A 750 -23.19 23.54 -14.26
C GLU A 750 -22.59 24.84 -13.70
N VAL A 751 -23.43 25.77 -13.21
CA VAL A 751 -22.94 26.98 -12.52
C VAL A 751 -22.09 26.63 -11.31
N LEU A 752 -22.39 25.53 -10.60
CA LEU A 752 -21.60 25.07 -9.47
C LEU A 752 -20.33 24.34 -9.92
N THR A 753 -20.41 23.49 -10.95
CA THR A 753 -19.31 22.58 -11.32
C THR A 753 -18.34 23.13 -12.36
N SER A 754 -18.69 24.21 -13.06
CA SER A 754 -17.87 24.79 -14.14
C SER A 754 -16.98 25.93 -13.66
N SER A 755 -15.68 25.83 -13.93
CA SER A 755 -14.74 26.94 -13.77
C SER A 755 -14.86 28.02 -14.85
N THR A 756 -15.54 27.74 -15.97
CA THR A 756 -15.71 28.65 -17.11
C THR A 756 -16.81 29.69 -16.88
N LEU A 757 -17.84 29.32 -16.11
CA LEU A 757 -18.99 30.18 -15.82
C LEU A 757 -18.69 31.17 -14.68
N LYS A 758 -18.24 32.37 -15.06
CA LYS A 758 -17.74 33.41 -14.11
C LYS A 758 -18.57 34.70 -14.07
N LYS A 759 -19.19 35.09 -15.18
CA LYS A 759 -19.86 36.41 -15.34
C LYS A 759 -21.39 36.27 -15.23
N ALA A 760 -22.03 37.05 -14.36
CA ALA A 760 -23.46 37.01 -14.09
C ALA A 760 -24.37 37.04 -15.34
N GLY A 761 -24.02 37.82 -16.37
CA GLY A 761 -24.82 37.96 -17.59
C GLY A 761 -24.59 36.91 -18.68
N PHE A 762 -23.64 35.99 -18.50
CA PHE A 762 -23.18 35.11 -19.58
C PHE A 762 -24.27 34.19 -20.12
N LEU A 763 -25.00 33.47 -19.23
CA LEU A 763 -26.08 32.57 -19.63
C LEU A 763 -27.27 33.32 -20.25
N ARG A 764 -27.56 34.54 -19.78
CA ARG A 764 -28.58 35.41 -20.38
C ARG A 764 -28.22 35.80 -21.80
N SER A 765 -26.95 36.13 -22.06
CA SER A 765 -26.47 36.38 -23.41
C SER A 765 -26.57 35.12 -24.29
N CYS A 766 -26.23 33.93 -23.78
CA CYS A 766 -26.42 32.68 -24.53
C CYS A 766 -27.89 32.42 -24.88
N ALA A 767 -28.82 32.66 -23.96
CA ALA A 767 -30.25 32.55 -24.24
C ALA A 767 -30.72 33.61 -25.26
N ALA A 768 -30.20 34.83 -25.20
CA ALA A 768 -30.51 35.88 -26.16
C ALA A 768 -30.03 35.52 -27.58
N VAL A 769 -28.90 34.80 -27.72
CA VAL A 769 -28.46 34.25 -29.01
C VAL A 769 -29.49 33.26 -29.55
N ALA A 770 -29.95 32.33 -28.72
CA ALA A 770 -30.96 31.33 -29.09
C ALA A 770 -32.28 31.98 -29.53
N GLU A 771 -32.71 33.04 -28.84
CA GLU A 771 -33.90 33.85 -29.15
C GLU A 771 -33.90 34.44 -30.55
N ARG A 772 -32.71 34.76 -31.09
CA ARG A 772 -32.54 35.39 -32.41
C ARG A 772 -32.34 34.39 -33.56
N MET A 773 -32.34 33.09 -33.26
CA MET A 773 -32.22 32.03 -34.25
C MET A 773 -33.60 31.65 -34.81
N ALA A 774 -33.69 31.37 -36.11
CA ALA A 774 -34.94 31.05 -36.80
C ALA A 774 -35.16 29.51 -36.87
N PRO A 775 -36.23 28.97 -36.26
CA PRO A 775 -36.49 27.53 -36.23
C PRO A 775 -37.23 26.99 -37.46
N SER A 776 -37.89 27.86 -38.24
CA SER A 776 -38.85 27.48 -39.28
C SER A 776 -38.30 26.54 -40.35
N GLY A 777 -37.08 26.80 -40.86
CA GLY A 777 -36.46 25.98 -41.90
C GLY A 777 -36.22 24.54 -41.44
N LEU A 778 -35.64 24.35 -40.25
CA LEU A 778 -35.36 23.03 -39.70
C LEU A 778 -36.65 22.31 -39.29
N ARG A 779 -37.61 23.02 -38.68
CA ARG A 779 -38.93 22.51 -38.31
C ARG A 779 -39.69 21.92 -39.50
N ASN A 780 -39.73 22.66 -40.61
CA ASN A 780 -40.39 22.21 -41.83
C ASN A 780 -39.67 21.00 -42.43
N GLY A 781 -38.33 21.06 -42.55
CA GLY A 781 -37.54 19.96 -43.12
C GLY A 781 -37.62 18.65 -42.33
N LEU A 782 -37.73 18.70 -40.99
CA LEU A 782 -37.92 17.51 -40.16
C LEU A 782 -39.31 16.87 -40.33
N SER A 783 -40.31 17.66 -40.71
CA SER A 783 -41.67 17.20 -40.97
C SER A 783 -41.83 16.59 -42.38
N GLU A 784 -40.88 16.86 -43.28
CA GLU A 784 -40.85 16.32 -44.65
C GLU A 784 -40.08 14.99 -44.72
N THR A 785 -40.80 13.89 -44.95
CA THR A 785 -40.23 12.54 -45.07
C THR A 785 -39.51 12.29 -46.38
N GLU A 786 -39.76 13.11 -47.42
CA GLU A 786 -39.12 13.00 -48.74
C GLU A 786 -37.82 13.81 -48.86
N LEU A 787 -37.48 14.63 -47.86
CA LEU A 787 -36.29 15.47 -47.88
C LEU A 787 -35.01 14.62 -47.80
N GLY A 788 -34.08 14.82 -48.72
CA GLY A 788 -32.84 14.05 -48.78
C GLY A 788 -31.91 14.30 -47.60
N THR A 789 -31.01 13.36 -47.31
CA THR A 789 -30.03 13.46 -46.21
C THR A 789 -29.16 14.72 -46.33
N ASP A 790 -28.69 15.08 -47.53
CA ASP A 790 -27.85 16.26 -47.73
C ASP A 790 -28.63 17.58 -47.56
N GLU A 791 -29.91 17.61 -47.96
CA GLU A 791 -30.78 18.79 -47.79
C GLU A 791 -31.11 19.02 -46.32
N LEU A 792 -31.44 17.94 -45.58
CA LEU A 792 -31.74 18.02 -44.16
C LEU A 792 -30.48 18.38 -43.35
N PHE A 793 -29.32 17.83 -43.72
CA PHE A 793 -28.04 18.20 -43.11
C PHE A 793 -27.69 19.67 -43.38
N GLY A 794 -28.01 20.19 -44.58
CA GLY A 794 -27.90 21.61 -44.92
C GLY A 794 -28.72 22.52 -44.01
N LEU A 795 -29.91 22.09 -43.58
CA LEU A 795 -30.74 22.83 -42.62
C LEU A 795 -30.11 22.87 -41.23
N PHE A 796 -29.50 21.77 -40.75
CA PHE A 796 -28.73 21.78 -39.50
C PHE A 796 -27.49 22.69 -39.58
N ARG A 797 -26.80 22.71 -40.72
CA ARG A 797 -25.67 23.64 -40.97
C ARG A 797 -26.11 25.10 -40.97
N SER A 798 -27.30 25.39 -41.50
CA SER A 798 -27.90 26.73 -41.47
C SER A 798 -28.19 27.19 -40.03
N VAL A 799 -28.76 26.33 -39.18
CA VAL A 799 -28.97 26.64 -37.76
C VAL A 799 -27.63 26.86 -37.03
N GLY A 800 -26.61 26.05 -37.32
CA GLY A 800 -25.27 26.24 -36.77
C GLY A 800 -24.58 27.54 -37.21
N ALA A 801 -24.82 28.00 -38.44
CA ALA A 801 -24.33 29.28 -38.94
C ALA A 801 -25.04 30.47 -38.28
N GLN A 802 -26.36 30.37 -38.08
CA GLN A 802 -27.14 31.37 -37.35
C GLN A 802 -26.63 31.56 -35.92
N LEU A 803 -26.27 30.47 -35.23
CA LEU A 803 -25.69 30.57 -33.88
C LEU A 803 -24.43 31.43 -33.87
N ASP A 804 -23.50 31.19 -34.80
CA ASP A 804 -22.24 31.95 -34.90
C ASP A 804 -22.51 33.44 -35.16
N GLU A 805 -23.39 33.75 -36.12
CA GLU A 805 -23.73 35.13 -36.47
C GLU A 805 -24.43 35.87 -35.33
N ARG A 806 -25.46 35.26 -34.73
CA ARG A 806 -26.20 35.87 -33.62
C ARG A 806 -25.34 36.02 -32.37
N ALA A 807 -24.35 35.17 -32.16
CA ALA A 807 -23.38 35.36 -31.09
C ALA A 807 -22.56 36.66 -31.28
N HIS A 808 -22.16 37.00 -32.50
CA HIS A 808 -21.47 38.26 -32.83
C HIS A 808 -22.34 39.51 -32.70
N GLU A 809 -23.67 39.36 -32.69
CA GLU A 809 -24.61 40.46 -32.45
C GLU A 809 -24.96 40.65 -30.97
N VAL A 810 -24.76 39.63 -30.14
CA VAL A 810 -25.10 39.65 -28.72
C VAL A 810 -23.89 39.96 -27.86
N PHE A 811 -22.72 39.40 -28.17
CA PHE A 811 -21.47 39.72 -27.49
C PHE A 811 -20.68 40.73 -28.31
N SER A 812 -20.14 41.75 -27.65
CA SER A 812 -19.31 42.77 -28.29
C SER A 812 -17.98 42.20 -28.79
N ALA A 813 -17.35 42.89 -29.74
CA ALA A 813 -16.03 42.51 -30.25
C ALA A 813 -14.94 42.46 -29.16
N GLN A 814 -15.07 43.30 -28.12
CA GLN A 814 -14.17 43.29 -26.97
C GLN A 814 -14.41 42.06 -26.09
N GLU A 815 -15.67 41.71 -25.81
CA GLU A 815 -16.00 40.52 -25.02
C GLU A 815 -15.51 39.23 -25.69
N PHE A 816 -15.62 39.12 -27.01
CA PHE A 816 -15.04 38.02 -27.76
C PHE A 816 -13.51 37.98 -27.71
N SER A 817 -12.86 39.15 -27.70
CA SER A 817 -11.40 39.23 -27.57
C SER A 817 -10.90 38.79 -26.17
N ASP A 818 -11.77 38.92 -25.16
CA ASP A 818 -11.47 38.59 -23.77
C ASP A 818 -11.88 37.16 -23.37
N MET A 819 -12.51 36.40 -24.29
CA MET A 819 -12.93 35.01 -24.07
C MET A 819 -11.84 34.02 -24.50
N GLY A 820 -11.60 33.00 -23.67
CA GLY A 820 -10.77 31.85 -24.02
C GLY A 820 -11.55 30.79 -24.82
N SER A 821 -10.87 29.71 -25.20
CA SER A 821 -11.48 28.58 -25.93
C SER A 821 -12.66 27.97 -25.19
N ASP A 822 -12.58 27.92 -23.86
CA ASP A 822 -13.59 27.27 -23.02
C ASP A 822 -14.85 28.13 -22.93
N GLU A 823 -14.71 29.45 -22.78
CA GLU A 823 -15.85 30.37 -22.81
C GLU A 823 -16.54 30.36 -24.19
N LEU A 824 -15.78 30.31 -25.28
CA LEU A 824 -16.34 30.19 -26.64
C LEU A 824 -17.08 28.86 -26.85
N SER A 825 -16.56 27.77 -26.29
CA SER A 825 -17.24 26.47 -26.31
C SER A 825 -18.55 26.50 -25.51
N ALA A 826 -18.53 27.14 -24.33
CA ALA A 826 -19.71 27.32 -23.49
C ALA A 826 -20.81 28.13 -24.21
N VAL A 827 -20.46 29.19 -24.96
CA VAL A 827 -21.44 29.93 -25.78
C VAL A 827 -22.15 29.00 -26.77
N ASN A 828 -21.39 28.18 -27.52
CA ASN A 828 -21.95 27.26 -28.51
C ASN A 828 -22.83 26.18 -27.89
N ARG A 829 -22.51 25.71 -26.68
CA ARG A 829 -23.31 24.73 -25.94
C ARG A 829 -24.61 25.35 -25.43
N PHE A 830 -24.51 26.39 -24.61
CA PHE A 830 -25.67 26.96 -23.91
C PHE A 830 -26.66 27.64 -24.87
N ALA A 831 -26.19 28.33 -25.92
CA ALA A 831 -27.10 28.88 -26.93
C ALA A 831 -27.87 27.79 -27.69
N ARG A 832 -27.22 26.64 -27.96
CA ARG A 832 -27.83 25.51 -28.66
C ARG A 832 -28.85 24.77 -27.81
N GLU A 833 -28.50 24.50 -26.54
CA GLU A 833 -29.42 23.89 -25.58
C GLU A 833 -30.67 24.76 -25.40
N ALA A 834 -30.50 26.07 -25.20
CA ALA A 834 -31.62 27.00 -25.09
C ALA A 834 -32.47 27.10 -26.38
N PHE A 835 -31.84 27.00 -27.56
CA PHE A 835 -32.56 26.98 -28.85
C PHE A 835 -33.47 25.75 -28.98
N LEU A 836 -32.96 24.57 -28.62
CA LEU A 836 -33.71 23.31 -28.67
C LEU A 836 -34.83 23.28 -27.62
N ASP A 837 -34.56 23.76 -26.41
CA ASP A 837 -35.53 23.84 -25.32
C ASP A 837 -36.74 24.73 -25.67
N ARG A 838 -36.48 25.84 -26.37
CA ARG A 838 -37.51 26.76 -26.85
C ARG A 838 -38.31 26.26 -28.05
N ASN A 839 -37.82 25.21 -28.72
CA ASN A 839 -38.45 24.60 -29.88
C ASN A 839 -38.61 23.09 -29.65
N PRO A 840 -39.42 22.69 -28.66
CA PRO A 840 -39.54 21.28 -28.25
C PRO A 840 -40.04 20.39 -29.38
N ASP A 841 -40.83 20.94 -30.31
CA ASP A 841 -41.32 20.24 -31.48
C ASP A 841 -40.20 19.79 -32.44
N ILE A 842 -39.11 20.57 -32.54
CA ILE A 842 -37.91 20.18 -33.29
C ILE A 842 -37.19 19.03 -32.59
N ALA A 843 -36.99 19.15 -31.27
CA ALA A 843 -36.34 18.12 -30.48
C ALA A 843 -37.13 16.79 -30.52
N ASP A 844 -38.45 16.86 -30.42
CA ASP A 844 -39.33 15.68 -30.48
C ASP A 844 -39.35 15.05 -31.87
N ALA A 845 -39.36 15.86 -32.93
CA ALA A 845 -39.25 15.36 -34.30
C ALA A 845 -37.91 14.63 -34.54
N MET A 846 -36.82 15.14 -33.96
CA MET A 846 -35.50 14.48 -34.01
C MET A 846 -35.49 13.16 -33.22
N ARG A 847 -36.04 13.14 -32.00
CA ARG A 847 -36.16 11.92 -31.17
C ARG A 847 -37.08 10.88 -31.82
N GLY A 848 -38.10 11.31 -32.56
CA GLY A 848 -39.00 10.45 -33.32
C GLY A 848 -38.38 9.81 -34.57
N GLN A 849 -37.18 10.25 -34.99
CA GLN A 849 -36.48 9.75 -36.18
C GLN A 849 -35.00 9.40 -35.89
N PRO A 850 -34.69 8.52 -34.91
CA PRO A 850 -33.33 8.33 -34.41
C PRO A 850 -32.36 7.75 -35.46
N GLU A 851 -32.81 6.81 -36.31
CA GLU A 851 -31.95 6.26 -37.38
C GLU A 851 -31.60 7.29 -38.46
N ARG A 852 -32.53 8.22 -38.75
CA ARG A 852 -32.28 9.33 -39.69
C ARG A 852 -31.25 10.29 -39.10
N MET A 853 -31.32 10.56 -37.80
CA MET A 853 -30.33 11.38 -37.08
C MET A 853 -28.95 10.72 -37.03
N ARG A 854 -28.86 9.41 -36.78
CA ARG A 854 -27.59 8.67 -36.85
C ARG A 854 -26.97 8.71 -38.24
N THR A 855 -27.79 8.55 -39.29
CA THR A 855 -27.34 8.63 -40.69
C THR A 855 -26.79 10.01 -41.02
N LEU A 856 -27.46 11.09 -40.57
CA LEU A 856 -26.97 12.47 -40.71
C LEU A 856 -25.67 12.70 -39.94
N PHE A 857 -25.55 12.12 -38.75
CA PHE A 857 -24.34 12.23 -37.93
C PHE A 857 -23.14 11.55 -38.60
N ALA A 858 -23.28 10.30 -39.05
CA ALA A 858 -22.25 9.55 -39.78
C ALA A 858 -21.84 10.23 -41.10
N ARG A 859 -22.80 10.88 -41.78
CA ARG A 859 -22.51 11.72 -42.94
C ARG A 859 -21.64 12.92 -42.56
N GLY A 860 -21.93 13.56 -41.44
CA GLY A 860 -21.11 14.64 -40.87
C GLY A 860 -19.68 14.19 -40.55
N GLU A 861 -19.50 13.02 -39.91
CA GLU A 861 -18.17 12.44 -39.62
C GLU A 861 -17.34 12.22 -40.90
N THR A 862 -18.00 11.71 -41.95
CA THR A 862 -17.37 11.52 -43.25
C THR A 862 -16.91 12.87 -43.83
N GLN A 863 -17.77 13.89 -43.80
CA GLN A 863 -17.44 15.24 -44.28
C GLN A 863 -16.32 15.88 -43.44
N LEU A 864 -16.32 15.75 -42.11
CA LEU A 864 -15.24 16.28 -41.27
C LEU A 864 -13.89 15.62 -41.59
N THR A 865 -13.88 14.31 -41.83
CA THR A 865 -12.67 13.56 -42.20
C THR A 865 -12.12 14.06 -43.56
N GLU A 866 -13.00 14.26 -44.54
CA GLU A 866 -12.65 14.80 -45.86
C GLU A 866 -12.11 16.24 -45.79
N ILE A 867 -12.70 17.08 -44.95
CA ILE A 867 -12.27 18.46 -44.72
C ILE A 867 -10.92 18.48 -44.00
N GLN A 868 -10.72 17.69 -42.94
CA GLN A 868 -9.43 17.58 -42.24
C GLN A 868 -8.31 17.11 -43.16
N HIS A 869 -8.59 16.12 -44.00
CA HIS A 869 -7.65 15.64 -44.99
C HIS A 869 -7.31 16.72 -46.04
N SER A 870 -8.29 17.55 -46.42
CA SER A 870 -8.06 18.72 -47.29
C SER A 870 -7.23 19.82 -46.58
N MET A 871 -7.52 20.11 -45.30
CA MET A 871 -6.77 21.07 -44.49
C MET A 871 -5.30 20.69 -44.33
N SER A 872 -4.98 19.40 -44.24
CA SER A 872 -3.59 18.91 -44.16
C SER A 872 -2.73 19.20 -45.40
N ARG A 873 -3.37 19.56 -46.53
CA ARG A 873 -2.74 19.77 -47.84
C ARG A 873 -2.63 21.25 -48.22
N VAL A 874 -3.18 22.15 -47.41
CA VAL A 874 -3.27 23.59 -47.69
C VAL A 874 -2.45 24.37 -46.66
N ARG A 875 -1.81 25.48 -47.07
CA ARG A 875 -1.04 26.34 -46.15
C ARG A 875 -1.95 26.99 -45.11
N HIS A 876 -1.50 26.98 -43.85
CA HIS A 876 -2.28 27.43 -42.69
C HIS A 876 -2.81 28.89 -42.81
N ASP A 877 -2.05 29.79 -43.45
CA ASP A 877 -2.42 31.21 -43.56
C ASP A 877 -3.12 31.56 -44.88
N SER A 878 -3.61 30.55 -45.62
CA SER A 878 -4.23 30.78 -46.92
C SER A 878 -5.74 31.07 -46.82
N PRO A 879 -6.31 31.83 -47.78
CA PRO A 879 -7.77 31.99 -47.90
C PRO A 879 -8.51 30.65 -48.06
N GLU A 880 -7.84 29.65 -48.62
CA GLU A 880 -8.37 28.29 -48.80
C GLU A 880 -8.42 27.54 -47.46
N MET A 881 -7.44 27.71 -46.58
CA MET A 881 -7.49 27.18 -45.20
C MET A 881 -8.62 27.85 -44.42
N ALA A 882 -8.79 29.17 -44.52
CA ALA A 882 -9.89 29.88 -43.86
C ALA A 882 -11.27 29.37 -44.34
N ALA A 883 -11.40 29.05 -45.63
CA ALA A 883 -12.62 28.46 -46.19
C ALA A 883 -12.87 27.03 -45.68
N LEU A 884 -11.84 26.18 -45.64
CA LEU A 884 -11.94 24.81 -45.13
C LEU A 884 -12.24 24.76 -43.63
N GLN A 885 -11.61 25.63 -42.84
CA GLN A 885 -11.90 25.71 -41.41
C GLN A 885 -13.33 26.26 -41.16
N ALA A 886 -13.83 27.17 -42.00
CA ALA A 886 -15.24 27.60 -41.99
C ALA A 886 -16.20 26.45 -42.33
N GLU A 887 -15.82 25.60 -43.27
CA GLU A 887 -16.60 24.41 -43.62
C GLU A 887 -16.60 23.40 -42.46
N TYR A 888 -15.43 23.15 -41.85
CA TYR A 888 -15.27 22.31 -40.67
C TYR A 888 -16.16 22.79 -39.51
N ALA A 889 -16.12 24.10 -39.23
CA ALA A 889 -16.93 24.75 -38.20
C ALA A 889 -18.44 24.61 -38.45
N SER A 890 -18.87 24.66 -39.72
CA SER A 890 -20.27 24.52 -40.12
C SER A 890 -20.78 23.07 -39.93
N VAL A 891 -20.00 22.08 -40.38
CA VAL A 891 -20.34 20.65 -40.24
C VAL A 891 -20.33 20.23 -38.76
N SER A 892 -19.32 20.64 -38.00
CA SER A 892 -19.20 20.34 -36.56
C SER A 892 -20.37 20.93 -35.76
N SER A 893 -20.81 22.15 -36.10
CA SER A 893 -21.97 22.77 -35.44
C SER A 893 -23.28 22.04 -35.75
N ALA A 894 -23.48 21.56 -36.98
CA ALA A 894 -24.64 20.76 -37.36
C ALA A 894 -24.69 19.44 -36.57
N MET A 895 -23.57 18.73 -36.50
CA MET A 895 -23.44 17.49 -35.72
C MET A 895 -23.69 17.71 -34.23
N SER A 896 -23.22 18.82 -33.67
CA SER A 896 -23.43 19.16 -32.26
C SER A 896 -24.90 19.39 -31.90
N ILE A 897 -25.71 19.92 -32.83
CA ILE A 897 -27.17 20.04 -32.65
C ILE A 897 -27.81 18.66 -32.60
N ILE A 898 -27.40 17.75 -33.49
CA ILE A 898 -27.90 16.37 -33.56
C ILE A 898 -27.56 15.60 -32.27
N SER A 899 -26.30 15.65 -31.82
CA SER A 899 -25.85 14.91 -30.64
C SER A 899 -26.40 15.44 -29.31
N THR A 900 -26.88 16.69 -29.27
CA THR A 900 -27.51 17.24 -28.06
C THR A 900 -28.89 16.61 -27.80
N VAL A 901 -29.57 16.13 -28.84
CA VAL A 901 -30.93 15.57 -28.74
C VAL A 901 -30.92 14.04 -28.73
N VAL A 902 -30.08 13.43 -29.56
CA VAL A 902 -29.99 11.97 -29.69
C VAL A 902 -28.78 11.50 -28.90
N ARG A 903 -29.02 10.75 -27.80
CA ARG A 903 -27.97 10.01 -27.09
C ARG A 903 -27.34 9.03 -28.07
N MET A 904 -26.13 9.32 -28.54
CA MET A 904 -25.33 8.38 -29.29
C MET A 904 -24.76 7.40 -28.26
N GLU A 905 -25.29 6.18 -28.21
CA GLU A 905 -24.74 5.11 -27.35
C GLU A 905 -23.28 4.83 -27.78
N GLU A 906 -22.41 4.62 -26.79
CA GLU A 906 -20.97 4.35 -26.91
C GLU A 906 -20.62 3.20 -27.86
#